data_AF-A0A7F8RF95-F1
#
_entry.id   AF-A0A7F8RF95-F1
#
_cell.length_a   1.000
_cell.length_b   1.000
_cell.length_c   1.000
_cell.angle_alpha   90.00
_cell.angle_beta   90.00
_cell.angle_gamma   90.00
#
_symmetry.space_group_name_H-M   'P 1'
#
loop_
_entity.id
_entity.type
_entity.pdbx_description
1 polymer ?
#
loop_
_entity_poly.entity_id
_entity_poly.type
_entity_poly.pdbx_seq_one_letter_code
_entity_poly.pdbx_strand_id
1 'polypeptide(L)'
;MALLLGFLLLLELCSDTSALGPLSSTKGSDVLEFELPATNYETKHSYKAGPIGVLFKMVHVFLRVVQPNAFPEDILRKILQKKFDFSTEYEKPENVVLTLKIIYYEIGIIICAVLGLLFVFLMPLVGFCFGLCRYCNKCGGEMHQRQKKNGTFLRKYFTVSLLVICIFISVGIIYGFVANHHLRTQIEKTRELADSNFKDLRTLLNGTPEQINYVLSQYATTKKKAFSDLDNIKSLLGGGIHEQLRPKVMPVLDDINAMAEAIKETKEALLNVNNTLKELKKSTTQLNTSLSDVKMNVEQSLSDPMCSVPPVATTCNSIQMSLSQLDDNTNLDQLPSLDQQIDNINDVLQTDLSSLVQQGYKSFNDIPEMVQNQTTDIISDIKSTLNSLGSDIENIGEQIPIQDKLSNFMGYINDTETYVHQNLPTLEEYDSFRWLGGLVVCSLLTLMVVFYYLGLMCGMCGYNRNASPTRRGCVSNTGGIFLMAGVGVSFLFCWVLMAIVVLTFVIGGNMEKLVCEPYKNRKLFQSTIYQSIKELQHKSSRLGVKVVNILSSLDSAQDFLKTRISSVIVEESKKYGNTIVGYFERYLQWVKFSITEQIAACKPVATALDSAVDVFLCSYVIDPLNLFWFGIGKATIFLLPAIIFAVKLAKYYRRMDSEDVYDDMENGNIGFHRHHSTQTV
;
A
#
# COMPACT_ATOMS: atom_id res chain seq x y z
N MET A 1 -27.87 -6.75 2.72
CA MET A 1 -27.41 -7.72 1.69
C MET A 1 -26.95 -7.02 0.41
N ALA A 2 -27.78 -6.24 -0.29
CA ALA A 2 -27.34 -5.48 -1.49
C ALA A 2 -26.24 -4.44 -1.20
N LEU A 3 -26.32 -3.74 -0.06
CA LEU A 3 -25.27 -2.85 0.46
C LEU A 3 -23.95 -3.57 0.78
N LEU A 4 -24.04 -4.79 1.32
CA LEU A 4 -22.87 -5.60 1.70
C LEU A 4 -22.18 -6.19 0.46
N LEU A 5 -22.97 -6.62 -0.53
CA LEU A 5 -22.50 -7.03 -1.86
C LEU A 5 -21.93 -5.85 -2.65
N GLY A 6 -22.54 -4.66 -2.58
CA GLY A 6 -22.00 -3.44 -3.20
C GLY A 6 -20.68 -2.99 -2.58
N PHE A 7 -20.54 -3.07 -1.26
CA PHE A 7 -19.29 -2.78 -0.55
C PHE A 7 -18.20 -3.85 -0.77
N LEU A 8 -18.59 -5.13 -0.85
CA LEU A 8 -17.66 -6.23 -1.19
C LEU A 8 -17.17 -6.13 -2.64
N LEU A 9 -18.02 -5.70 -3.58
CA LEU A 9 -17.63 -5.38 -4.97
C LEU A 9 -16.66 -4.20 -5.03
N LEU A 10 -16.83 -3.18 -4.18
CA LEU A 10 -15.89 -2.05 -4.07
C LEU A 10 -14.54 -2.46 -3.46
N LEU A 11 -14.54 -3.37 -2.48
CA LEU A 11 -13.30 -3.97 -1.95
C LEU A 11 -12.60 -4.87 -2.99
N GLU A 12 -13.35 -5.57 -3.83
CA GLU A 12 -12.82 -6.40 -4.93
C GLU A 12 -12.14 -5.56 -6.02
N LEU A 13 -12.61 -4.34 -6.28
CA LEU A 13 -11.94 -3.37 -7.16
C LEU A 13 -10.63 -2.81 -6.55
N CYS A 14 -10.42 -3.03 -5.26
CA CYS A 14 -9.48 -2.29 -4.43
C CYS A 14 -8.32 -3.11 -3.87
N SER A 15 -8.25 -4.40 -4.20
CA SER A 15 -7.26 -5.32 -3.64
C SER A 15 -5.98 -5.48 -4.47
N ASP A 16 -5.89 -4.90 -5.67
CA ASP A 16 -4.72 -5.05 -6.56
C ASP A 16 -3.58 -4.05 -6.26
N THR A 17 -3.76 -3.08 -5.35
CA THR A 17 -2.85 -1.95 -5.15
C THR A 17 -1.90 -2.13 -3.96
N SER A 18 -1.25 -3.28 -3.87
CA SER A 18 -0.28 -3.56 -2.79
C SER A 18 0.91 -4.36 -3.26
N ALA A 19 1.73 -3.78 -4.14
CA ALA A 19 3.20 -3.96 -4.15
C ALA A 19 3.84 -3.30 -5.37
N LEU A 20 4.21 -2.02 -5.29
CA LEU A 20 5.49 -1.57 -5.86
C LEU A 20 5.91 -0.25 -5.23
N GLY A 21 7.02 -0.28 -4.47
CA GLY A 21 7.67 0.93 -4.00
C GLY A 21 8.18 1.76 -5.19
N PRO A 22 8.33 3.09 -5.01
CA PRO A 22 8.76 3.98 -6.08
C PRO A 22 10.16 3.59 -6.56
N LEU A 23 10.27 3.24 -7.84
CA LEU A 23 11.55 3.03 -8.50
C LEU A 23 12.21 4.42 -8.65
N SER A 24 13.25 4.68 -7.84
CA SER A 24 14.05 5.89 -7.95
C SER A 24 14.76 5.91 -9.30
N SER A 25 14.37 6.81 -10.20
CA SER A 25 15.12 7.14 -11.41
C SER A 25 15.84 8.47 -11.22
N THR A 26 17.11 8.45 -11.60
CA THR A 26 18.14 9.47 -11.44
C THR A 26 17.72 10.84 -11.98
N LYS A 27 17.94 11.89 -11.17
CA LYS A 27 17.76 13.32 -11.51
C LYS A 27 18.50 13.70 -12.80
N GLY A 28 17.75 14.10 -13.82
CA GLY A 28 18.20 14.81 -15.01
C GLY A 28 17.26 15.98 -15.31
N SER A 29 17.82 17.16 -15.59
CA SER A 29 17.20 18.49 -15.46
C SER A 29 16.14 18.89 -16.51
N ASP A 30 15.39 17.96 -17.13
CA ASP A 30 14.39 18.34 -18.15
C ASP A 30 13.23 17.32 -18.25
N VAL A 31 12.85 16.71 -17.13
CA VAL A 31 11.82 15.67 -17.05
C VAL A 31 10.50 16.30 -16.57
N LEU A 32 9.40 16.12 -17.33
CA LEU A 32 8.06 16.42 -16.84
C LEU A 32 7.77 15.55 -15.60
N GLU A 33 7.73 16.16 -14.43
CA GLU A 33 7.26 15.53 -13.19
C GLU A 33 5.77 15.84 -13.02
N PHE A 34 4.98 14.79 -12.79
CA PHE A 34 3.54 14.90 -12.57
C PHE A 34 3.21 14.39 -11.16
N GLU A 35 2.54 15.20 -10.36
CA GLU A 35 2.06 14.83 -9.03
C GLU A 35 0.55 15.07 -8.91
N LEU A 36 -0.17 14.12 -8.31
CA LEU A 36 -1.60 14.24 -8.06
C LEU A 36 -1.87 15.16 -6.83
N PRO A 37 -2.98 15.91 -6.82
CA PRO A 37 -3.40 16.67 -5.65
C PRO A 37 -3.65 15.75 -4.44
N ALA A 38 -3.05 16.09 -3.29
CA ALA A 38 -3.22 15.33 -2.06
C ALA A 38 -4.62 15.50 -1.46
N THR A 39 -5.26 14.38 -1.12
CA THR A 39 -6.52 14.35 -0.36
C THR A 39 -6.25 13.97 1.10
N ASN A 40 -6.82 14.74 2.03
CA ASN A 40 -6.70 14.48 3.47
C ASN A 40 -7.98 13.82 3.99
N TYR A 41 -7.81 12.70 4.70
CA TYR A 41 -8.89 11.96 5.35
C TYR A 41 -8.80 12.12 6.87
N GLU A 42 -9.95 12.24 7.53
CA GLU A 42 -10.04 12.56 8.97
C GLU A 42 -10.12 11.30 9.86
N THR A 43 -10.66 10.20 9.36
CA THR A 43 -10.91 8.99 10.17
C THR A 43 -9.60 8.32 10.57
N LYS A 44 -9.45 8.08 11.88
CA LYS A 44 -8.27 7.40 12.44
C LYS A 44 -8.39 5.89 12.27
N HIS A 45 -7.34 5.28 11.73
CA HIS A 45 -7.31 3.88 11.33
C HIS A 45 -7.24 2.84 12.48
N SER A 46 -7.33 3.24 13.76
CA SER A 46 -7.05 2.32 14.88
C SER A 46 -7.80 2.66 16.16
N TYR A 47 -8.61 1.71 16.62
CA TYR A 47 -9.10 1.66 18.00
C TYR A 47 -8.01 1.09 18.93
N LYS A 48 -7.82 1.72 20.08
CA LYS A 48 -7.00 1.19 21.18
C LYS A 48 -7.87 1.06 22.41
N ALA A 49 -8.07 -0.18 22.86
CA ALA A 49 -8.88 -0.51 24.04
C ALA A 49 -8.32 0.05 25.37
N GLY A 50 -7.12 0.63 25.40
CA GLY A 50 -6.52 1.14 26.64
C GLY A 50 -6.29 0.04 27.70
N PRO A 51 -6.36 0.37 29.01
CA PRO A 51 -6.09 -0.59 30.09
C PRO A 51 -7.08 -1.77 30.16
N ILE A 52 -8.35 -1.56 29.81
CA ILE A 52 -9.39 -2.61 29.80
C ILE A 52 -9.09 -3.70 28.77
N GLY A 53 -8.26 -3.41 27.76
CA GLY A 53 -7.82 -4.39 26.76
C GLY A 53 -7.11 -5.61 27.35
N VAL A 54 -6.52 -5.52 28.55
CA VAL A 54 -5.97 -6.70 29.25
C VAL A 54 -7.09 -7.67 29.65
N LEU A 55 -8.25 -7.16 30.06
CA LEU A 55 -9.40 -7.97 30.42
C LEU A 55 -10.01 -8.64 29.18
N PHE A 56 -10.13 -7.94 28.06
CA PHE A 56 -10.59 -8.53 26.80
C PHE A 56 -9.67 -9.67 26.35
N LYS A 57 -8.34 -9.48 26.43
CA LYS A 57 -7.36 -10.57 26.15
C LYS A 57 -7.60 -11.82 26.99
N MET A 58 -7.94 -11.69 28.28
CA MET A 58 -8.26 -12.85 29.11
C MET A 58 -9.50 -13.59 28.60
N VAL A 59 -10.53 -12.86 28.17
CA VAL A 59 -11.76 -13.46 27.63
C VAL A 59 -11.48 -14.14 26.29
N HIS A 60 -10.70 -13.53 25.39
CA HIS A 60 -10.31 -14.18 24.13
C HIS A 60 -9.51 -15.46 24.38
N VAL A 61 -8.62 -15.50 25.38
CA VAL A 61 -7.90 -16.72 25.76
C VAL A 61 -8.89 -17.80 26.21
N PHE A 62 -9.86 -17.45 27.06
CA PHE A 62 -10.91 -18.38 27.45
C PHE A 62 -11.71 -18.89 26.25
N LEU A 63 -12.14 -18.01 25.34
CA LEU A 63 -12.89 -18.40 24.14
C LEU A 63 -12.07 -19.28 23.18
N ARG A 64 -10.74 -19.12 23.10
CA ARG A 64 -9.86 -20.03 22.35
C ARG A 64 -9.71 -21.39 23.01
N VAL A 65 -9.79 -21.47 24.34
CA VAL A 65 -9.81 -22.76 25.05
C VAL A 65 -11.15 -23.47 24.83
N VAL A 66 -12.26 -22.72 24.89
CA VAL A 66 -13.61 -23.27 24.66
C VAL A 66 -13.78 -23.70 23.19
N GLN A 67 -13.30 -22.89 22.24
CA GLN A 67 -13.39 -23.17 20.82
C GLN A 67 -12.01 -23.03 20.14
N PRO A 68 -11.24 -24.13 20.11
CA PRO A 68 -9.91 -24.17 19.51
C PRO A 68 -9.93 -24.41 17.99
N ASN A 69 -11.07 -24.87 17.45
CA ASN A 69 -11.21 -25.23 16.04
C ASN A 69 -11.01 -24.01 15.13
N ALA A 70 -10.31 -24.20 14.02
CA ALA A 70 -10.10 -23.17 13.02
C ALA A 70 -11.40 -22.86 12.25
N PHE A 71 -11.55 -21.59 11.85
CA PHE A 71 -12.71 -21.13 11.08
C PHE A 71 -12.84 -21.93 9.77
N PRO A 72 -14.03 -22.48 9.45
CA PRO A 72 -14.22 -23.29 8.25
C PRO A 72 -14.40 -22.43 6.99
N GLU A 73 -13.29 -22.00 6.40
CA GLU A 73 -13.25 -21.13 5.19
C GLU A 73 -14.02 -21.73 4.00
N ASP A 74 -13.91 -23.04 3.78
CA ASP A 74 -14.57 -23.76 2.67
C ASP A 74 -16.10 -23.72 2.76
N ILE A 75 -16.64 -23.62 3.98
CA ILE A 75 -18.08 -23.60 4.24
C ILE A 75 -18.64 -22.22 3.90
N LEU A 76 -17.97 -21.15 4.34
CA LEU A 76 -18.36 -19.79 4.01
C LEU A 76 -18.34 -19.57 2.49
N ARG A 77 -17.32 -20.06 1.78
CA ARG A 77 -17.25 -19.97 0.31
C ARG A 77 -18.45 -20.64 -0.36
N LYS A 78 -18.88 -21.81 0.12
CA LYS A 78 -20.07 -22.51 -0.41
C LYS A 78 -21.39 -21.79 -0.09
N ILE A 79 -21.50 -21.17 1.09
CA ILE A 79 -22.66 -20.38 1.51
C ILE A 79 -22.74 -19.05 0.73
N LEU A 80 -21.62 -18.40 0.45
CA LEU A 80 -21.57 -17.18 -0.37
C LEU A 80 -21.89 -17.46 -1.85
N GLN A 81 -21.48 -18.61 -2.37
CA GLN A 81 -21.76 -19.03 -3.75
C GLN A 81 -23.20 -19.53 -3.96
N LYS A 82 -23.77 -20.26 -3.00
CA LYS A 82 -25.19 -20.63 -3.01
C LYS A 82 -26.01 -19.50 -2.38
N LYS A 83 -26.48 -18.57 -3.23
CA LYS A 83 -27.43 -17.50 -2.90
C LYS A 83 -28.38 -17.97 -1.77
N PHE A 84 -28.29 -17.32 -0.61
CA PHE A 84 -28.94 -17.71 0.65
C PHE A 84 -30.40 -18.11 0.47
N ASP A 85 -30.66 -19.42 0.55
CA ASP A 85 -31.98 -19.96 0.86
C ASP A 85 -31.79 -21.12 1.83
N PHE A 86 -31.89 -20.83 3.14
CA PHE A 86 -31.81 -21.83 4.22
C PHE A 86 -33.12 -22.63 4.38
N SER A 87 -34.10 -22.35 3.52
CA SER A 87 -35.51 -22.63 3.76
C SER A 87 -35.99 -23.95 3.15
N THR A 88 -35.26 -24.51 2.19
CA THR A 88 -35.73 -25.70 1.46
C THR A 88 -34.60 -26.72 1.30
N GLU A 89 -34.92 -27.97 1.66
CA GLU A 89 -34.10 -29.18 1.47
C GLU A 89 -33.05 -29.53 2.54
N TYR A 90 -33.51 -29.90 3.74
CA TYR A 90 -32.76 -30.68 4.73
C TYR A 90 -32.38 -32.11 4.24
N GLU A 91 -32.81 -32.51 3.05
CA GLU A 91 -32.74 -33.88 2.52
C GLU A 91 -31.46 -34.19 1.71
N LYS A 92 -30.65 -33.17 1.39
CA LYS A 92 -29.39 -33.37 0.65
C LYS A 92 -28.25 -33.81 1.58
N PRO A 93 -27.48 -34.86 1.24
CA PRO A 93 -26.38 -35.36 2.08
C PRO A 93 -25.29 -34.29 2.31
N GLU A 94 -25.15 -33.32 1.40
CA GLU A 94 -24.25 -32.17 1.56
C GLU A 94 -24.60 -31.28 2.76
N ASN A 95 -25.89 -31.09 3.05
CA ASN A 95 -26.37 -30.22 4.12
C ASN A 95 -26.20 -30.88 5.50
N VAL A 96 -26.34 -32.21 5.58
CA VAL A 96 -26.08 -32.98 6.81
C VAL A 96 -24.60 -32.92 7.19
N VAL A 97 -23.70 -33.09 6.22
CA VAL A 97 -22.24 -32.95 6.44
C VAL A 97 -21.88 -31.53 6.85
N LEU A 98 -22.57 -30.51 6.33
CA LEU A 98 -22.39 -29.12 6.69
C LEU A 98 -22.77 -28.86 8.15
N THR A 99 -23.95 -29.33 8.56
CA THR A 99 -24.46 -29.20 9.93
C THR A 99 -23.56 -29.91 10.94
N LEU A 100 -23.07 -31.12 10.62
CA LEU A 100 -22.10 -31.84 11.45
C LEU A 100 -20.78 -31.08 11.62
N LYS A 101 -20.28 -30.43 10.57
CA LYS A 101 -19.06 -29.61 10.66
C LYS A 101 -19.26 -28.36 11.51
N ILE A 102 -20.43 -27.72 11.43
CA ILE A 102 -20.78 -26.55 12.27
C ILE A 102 -20.89 -26.98 13.74
N ILE A 103 -21.57 -28.10 14.03
CA ILE A 103 -21.68 -28.66 15.38
C ILE A 103 -20.30 -29.01 15.94
N TYR A 104 -19.42 -29.61 15.14
CA TYR A 104 -18.06 -29.92 15.55
C TYR A 104 -17.24 -28.64 15.84
N TYR A 105 -17.40 -27.61 15.00
CA TYR A 105 -16.74 -26.32 15.19
C TYR A 105 -17.12 -25.67 16.53
N GLU A 106 -18.41 -25.65 16.88
CA GLU A 106 -18.96 -25.02 18.09
C GLU A 106 -19.06 -25.95 19.31
N ILE A 107 -18.48 -27.17 19.25
CA ILE A 107 -18.73 -28.21 20.25
C ILE A 107 -18.47 -27.76 21.69
N GLY A 108 -17.43 -26.95 21.94
CA GLY A 108 -17.14 -26.46 23.28
C GLY A 108 -18.11 -25.38 23.76
N ILE A 109 -18.63 -24.53 22.87
CA ILE A 109 -19.71 -23.58 23.20
C ILE A 109 -20.98 -24.36 23.59
N ILE A 110 -21.31 -25.40 22.82
CA ILE A 110 -22.47 -26.26 23.09
C ILE A 110 -22.33 -26.94 24.46
N ILE A 111 -21.16 -27.53 24.77
CA ILE A 111 -20.90 -28.16 26.08
C ILE A 111 -21.08 -27.16 27.22
N CYS A 112 -20.48 -25.97 27.11
CA CYS A 112 -20.61 -24.91 28.13
C CYS A 112 -22.07 -24.46 28.31
N ALA A 113 -22.81 -24.31 27.20
CA ALA A 113 -24.23 -23.93 27.25
C ALA A 113 -25.08 -25.03 27.92
N VAL A 114 -24.86 -26.30 27.61
CA VAL A 114 -25.55 -27.43 28.26
C VAL A 114 -25.25 -27.47 29.75
N LEU A 115 -23.99 -27.32 30.17
CA LEU A 115 -23.62 -27.26 31.59
C LEU A 115 -24.29 -26.07 32.32
N GLY A 116 -24.34 -24.91 31.67
CA GLY A 116 -25.04 -23.74 32.19
C GLY A 116 -26.55 -23.96 32.32
N LEU A 117 -27.19 -24.57 31.32
CA LEU A 117 -28.62 -24.92 31.37
C LEU A 117 -28.91 -25.96 32.46
N LEU A 118 -28.04 -26.97 32.63
CA LEU A 118 -28.15 -27.90 33.75
C LEU A 118 -28.10 -27.17 35.10
N PHE A 119 -27.22 -26.19 35.26
CA PHE A 119 -27.20 -25.35 36.46
C PHE A 119 -28.52 -24.60 36.66
N VAL A 120 -29.10 -24.02 35.60
CA VAL A 120 -30.38 -23.29 35.64
C VAL A 120 -31.50 -24.17 36.18
N PHE A 121 -31.56 -25.45 35.79
CA PHE A 121 -32.58 -26.38 36.28
C PHE A 121 -32.27 -26.98 37.66
N LEU A 122 -31.02 -27.35 37.92
CA LEU A 122 -30.62 -28.01 39.17
C LEU A 122 -30.63 -27.05 40.36
N MET A 123 -30.28 -25.78 40.17
CA MET A 123 -30.12 -24.84 41.27
C MET A 123 -31.43 -24.56 42.04
N PRO A 124 -32.58 -24.29 41.37
CA PRO A 124 -33.87 -24.18 42.05
C PRO A 124 -34.31 -25.47 42.74
N LEU A 125 -34.05 -26.63 42.11
CA LEU A 125 -34.39 -27.94 42.68
C LEU A 125 -33.59 -28.22 43.96
N VAL A 126 -32.28 -27.99 43.93
CA VAL A 126 -31.42 -28.10 45.12
C VAL A 126 -31.84 -27.09 46.18
N GLY A 127 -32.17 -25.86 45.80
CA GLY A 127 -32.67 -24.84 46.72
C GLY A 127 -33.98 -25.24 47.40
N PHE A 128 -34.93 -25.80 46.64
CA PHE A 128 -36.19 -26.32 47.15
C PHE A 128 -35.99 -27.51 48.11
N CYS A 129 -35.19 -28.51 47.70
CA CYS A 129 -34.83 -29.64 48.53
C CYS A 129 -34.09 -29.21 49.81
N PHE A 130 -33.18 -28.24 49.70
CA PHE A 130 -32.47 -27.67 50.85
C PHE A 130 -33.43 -26.94 51.80
N GLY A 131 -34.39 -26.18 51.26
CA GLY A 131 -35.44 -25.52 52.02
C GLY A 131 -36.31 -26.51 52.80
N LEU A 132 -36.79 -27.58 52.15
CA LEU A 132 -37.55 -28.66 52.79
C LEU A 132 -36.71 -29.42 53.83
N CYS A 133 -35.47 -29.78 53.49
CA CYS A 133 -34.53 -30.42 54.42
C CYS A 133 -34.33 -29.58 55.68
N ARG A 134 -34.23 -28.26 55.50
CA ARG A 134 -34.09 -27.28 56.59
C ARG A 134 -35.37 -27.14 57.42
N TYR A 135 -36.55 -27.18 56.79
CA TYR A 135 -37.84 -27.18 57.47
C TYR A 135 -38.00 -28.44 58.35
N CYS A 136 -37.52 -29.60 57.88
CA CYS A 136 -37.46 -30.84 58.66
C CYS A 136 -36.28 -30.88 59.68
N ASN A 137 -35.75 -29.73 60.08
CA ASN A 137 -34.61 -29.59 60.99
C ASN A 137 -33.31 -30.30 60.55
N LYS A 138 -33.15 -30.69 59.27
CA LYS A 138 -31.90 -31.26 58.71
C LYS A 138 -31.14 -30.18 57.91
N CYS A 139 -30.00 -30.51 57.30
CA CYS A 139 -29.20 -29.57 56.48
C CYS A 139 -28.80 -28.24 57.21
N GLY A 140 -28.58 -28.31 58.53
CA GLY A 140 -28.30 -27.12 59.35
C GLY A 140 -29.53 -26.33 59.80
N GLY A 141 -30.73 -26.90 59.63
CA GLY A 141 -31.96 -26.51 60.33
C GLY A 141 -31.89 -26.82 61.82
N GLU A 142 -31.29 -27.97 62.18
CA GLU A 142 -30.99 -28.33 63.56
C GLU A 142 -30.12 -27.27 64.21
N MET A 143 -30.65 -26.62 65.24
CA MET A 143 -29.96 -25.58 66.00
C MET A 143 -29.16 -26.19 67.16
N HIS A 144 -28.67 -27.42 67.00
CA HIS A 144 -27.79 -28.10 67.95
C HIS A 144 -26.33 -28.09 67.47
N GLN A 145 -25.39 -27.81 68.38
CA GLN A 145 -23.97 -27.84 68.09
C GLN A 145 -23.18 -28.80 68.99
N ARG A 146 -22.77 -29.94 68.42
CA ARG A 146 -21.77 -30.83 69.03
C ARG A 146 -20.39 -30.17 69.02
N GLN A 147 -19.78 -30.01 70.20
CA GLN A 147 -18.43 -29.45 70.32
C GLN A 147 -17.40 -30.45 69.78
N LYS A 148 -16.81 -30.16 68.62
CA LYS A 148 -15.72 -30.97 68.03
C LYS A 148 -14.35 -30.48 68.53
N LYS A 149 -13.45 -31.41 68.84
CA LYS A 149 -12.04 -31.15 69.22
C LYS A 149 -11.31 -30.21 68.22
N ASN A 150 -11.64 -30.30 66.94
CA ASN A 150 -11.06 -29.47 65.87
C ASN A 150 -11.90 -28.23 65.47
N GLY A 151 -12.89 -27.82 66.29
CA GLY A 151 -13.85 -26.78 65.91
C GLY A 151 -13.25 -25.40 65.63
N THR A 152 -12.19 -24.99 66.35
CA THR A 152 -11.52 -23.70 66.12
C THR A 152 -10.78 -23.66 64.78
N PHE A 153 -10.13 -24.76 64.41
CA PHE A 153 -9.45 -24.89 63.11
C PHE A 153 -10.46 -24.84 61.96
N LEU A 154 -11.54 -25.62 62.06
CA LEU A 154 -12.55 -25.71 61.01
C LEU A 154 -13.27 -24.37 60.77
N ARG A 155 -13.53 -23.59 61.83
CA ARG A 155 -14.05 -22.23 61.72
C ARG A 155 -13.09 -21.30 60.95
N LYS A 156 -11.81 -21.28 61.34
CA LYS A 156 -10.79 -20.46 60.67
C LYS A 156 -10.69 -20.83 59.19
N TYR A 157 -10.65 -22.13 58.89
CA TYR A 157 -10.63 -22.64 57.52
C TYR A 157 -11.82 -22.12 56.70
N PHE A 158 -13.07 -22.36 57.16
CA PHE A 158 -14.25 -21.88 56.44
C PHE A 158 -14.32 -20.36 56.31
N THR A 159 -13.84 -19.62 57.30
CA THR A 159 -13.78 -18.15 57.26
C THR A 159 -12.81 -17.67 56.17
N VAL A 160 -11.59 -18.21 56.14
CA VAL A 160 -10.58 -17.85 55.14
C VAL A 160 -11.02 -18.29 53.75
N SER A 161 -11.53 -19.52 53.59
CA SER A 161 -12.02 -20.00 52.29
C SER A 161 -13.16 -19.13 51.77
N LEU A 162 -14.15 -18.79 52.61
CA LEU A 162 -15.26 -17.94 52.19
C LEU A 162 -14.79 -16.52 51.84
N LEU A 163 -13.84 -15.96 52.60
CA LEU A 163 -13.26 -14.64 52.30
C LEU A 163 -12.56 -14.64 50.94
N VAL A 164 -11.71 -15.63 50.66
CA VAL A 164 -11.01 -15.77 49.38
C VAL A 164 -12.03 -15.90 48.23
N ILE A 165 -13.07 -16.72 48.40
CA ILE A 165 -14.13 -16.85 47.40
C ILE A 165 -14.87 -15.53 47.18
N CYS A 166 -15.20 -14.79 48.25
CA CYS A 166 -15.83 -13.48 48.13
C CYS A 166 -14.97 -12.49 47.34
N ILE A 167 -13.64 -12.50 47.53
CA ILE A 167 -12.71 -11.69 46.72
C ILE A 167 -12.80 -12.07 45.24
N PHE A 168 -12.78 -13.36 44.90
CA PHE A 168 -12.91 -13.81 43.51
C PHE A 168 -14.25 -13.41 42.89
N ILE A 169 -15.35 -13.48 43.65
CA ILE A 169 -16.66 -13.02 43.20
C ILE A 169 -16.65 -11.50 42.99
N SER A 170 -16.08 -10.73 43.92
CA SER A 170 -15.94 -9.27 43.80
C SER A 170 -15.17 -8.86 42.54
N VAL A 171 -14.08 -9.57 42.19
CA VAL A 171 -13.35 -9.32 40.93
C VAL A 171 -14.26 -9.55 39.70
N GLY A 172 -15.06 -10.61 39.70
CA GLY A 172 -16.02 -10.86 38.61
C GLY A 172 -17.10 -9.78 38.50
N ILE A 173 -17.59 -9.28 39.62
CA ILE A 173 -18.55 -8.16 39.67
C ILE A 173 -17.93 -6.87 39.12
N ILE A 174 -16.67 -6.59 39.45
CA ILE A 174 -15.93 -5.43 38.90
C ILE A 174 -15.85 -5.54 37.38
N TYR A 175 -15.56 -6.72 36.83
CA TYR A 175 -15.56 -6.92 35.37
C TYR A 175 -16.93 -6.62 34.76
N GLY A 176 -18.02 -7.06 35.42
CA GLY A 176 -19.39 -6.75 35.00
C GLY A 176 -19.69 -5.25 34.96
N PHE A 177 -19.38 -4.51 36.03
CA PHE A 177 -19.59 -3.05 36.06
C PHE A 177 -18.75 -2.31 35.02
N VAL A 178 -17.46 -2.66 34.94
CA VAL A 178 -16.52 -2.04 34.00
C VAL A 178 -16.95 -2.30 32.55
N ALA A 179 -17.31 -3.54 32.22
CA ALA A 179 -17.81 -3.90 30.89
C ALA A 179 -19.11 -3.16 30.55
N ASN A 180 -20.07 -3.14 31.47
CA ASN A 180 -21.37 -2.51 31.25
C ASN A 180 -21.25 -0.99 31.02
N HIS A 181 -20.40 -0.33 31.79
CA HIS A 181 -20.13 1.10 31.64
C HIS A 181 -19.29 1.41 30.40
N HIS A 182 -18.27 0.60 30.10
CA HIS A 182 -17.44 0.79 28.91
C HIS A 182 -18.27 0.72 27.63
N LEU A 183 -19.18 -0.26 27.50
CA LEU A 183 -20.06 -0.39 26.34
C LEU A 183 -20.88 0.91 26.12
N ARG A 184 -21.48 1.46 27.19
CA ARG A 184 -22.20 2.75 27.14
C ARG A 184 -21.35 3.88 26.57
N THR A 185 -20.14 4.05 27.11
CA THR A 185 -19.24 5.13 26.69
C THR A 185 -18.75 5.01 25.24
N GLN A 186 -18.71 3.80 24.68
CA GLN A 186 -18.32 3.58 23.28
C GLN A 186 -19.49 3.77 22.32
N ILE A 187 -20.71 3.42 22.73
CA ILE A 187 -21.92 3.71 21.92
C ILE A 187 -22.06 5.21 21.70
N GLU A 188 -21.84 6.05 22.73
CA GLU A 188 -21.86 7.51 22.61
C GLU A 188 -20.84 8.06 21.60
N LYS A 189 -19.70 7.37 21.40
CA LYS A 189 -18.66 7.73 20.40
C LYS A 189 -18.95 7.23 18.99
N THR A 190 -19.95 6.37 18.82
CA THR A 190 -20.26 5.77 17.51
C THR A 190 -20.70 6.82 16.50
N ARG A 191 -21.38 7.89 16.96
CA ARG A 191 -21.81 8.99 16.10
C ARG A 191 -20.63 9.70 15.44
N GLU A 192 -19.65 10.15 16.23
CA GLU A 192 -18.45 10.83 15.70
C GLU A 192 -17.68 9.92 14.71
N LEU A 193 -17.62 8.62 15.01
CA LEU A 193 -16.99 7.64 14.13
C LEU A 193 -17.76 7.45 12.81
N ALA A 194 -19.10 7.39 12.85
CA ALA A 194 -19.92 7.29 11.66
C ALA A 194 -19.81 8.56 10.80
N ASP A 195 -19.90 9.74 11.42
CA ASP A 195 -19.87 11.03 10.74
C ASP A 195 -18.53 11.25 10.03
N SER A 196 -17.41 10.93 10.68
CA SER A 196 -16.07 11.01 10.07
C SER A 196 -15.91 10.04 8.89
N ASN A 197 -16.41 8.81 9.00
CA ASN A 197 -16.37 7.84 7.89
C ASN A 197 -17.22 8.30 6.69
N PHE A 198 -18.44 8.76 6.91
CA PHE A 198 -19.28 9.27 5.81
C PHE A 198 -18.66 10.49 5.13
N LYS A 199 -18.04 11.38 5.91
CA LYS A 199 -17.30 12.52 5.38
C LYS A 199 -16.10 12.09 4.53
N ASP A 200 -15.30 11.13 4.98
CA ASP A 200 -14.17 10.62 4.20
C ASP A 200 -14.62 9.93 2.91
N LEU A 201 -15.72 9.18 2.94
CA LEU A 201 -16.31 8.60 1.74
C LEU A 201 -16.81 9.68 0.77
N ARG A 202 -17.47 10.74 1.25
CA ARG A 202 -17.85 11.89 0.40
C ARG A 202 -16.63 12.58 -0.20
N THR A 203 -15.58 12.80 0.59
CA THR A 203 -14.32 13.37 0.11
C THR A 203 -13.69 12.51 -0.99
N LEU A 204 -13.72 11.19 -0.83
CA LEU A 204 -13.27 10.25 -1.87
C LEU A 204 -14.07 10.41 -3.17
N LEU A 205 -15.41 10.44 -3.07
CA LEU A 205 -16.27 10.52 -4.27
C LEU A 205 -16.20 11.88 -4.97
N ASN A 206 -16.08 12.97 -4.22
CA ASN A 206 -15.97 14.31 -4.79
C ASN A 206 -14.56 14.58 -5.36
N GLY A 207 -13.52 14.07 -4.71
CA GLY A 207 -12.13 14.26 -5.16
C GLY A 207 -11.76 13.40 -6.38
N THR A 208 -12.43 12.26 -6.59
CA THR A 208 -12.11 11.35 -7.70
C THR A 208 -12.31 12.00 -9.08
N PRO A 209 -13.46 12.65 -9.40
CA PRO A 209 -13.62 13.40 -10.65
C PRO A 209 -12.59 14.52 -10.83
N GLU A 210 -12.25 15.25 -9.75
CA GLU A 210 -11.27 16.33 -9.80
C GLU A 210 -9.87 15.81 -10.16
N GLN A 211 -9.46 14.68 -9.57
CA GLN A 211 -8.18 14.03 -9.87
C GLN A 211 -8.14 13.49 -11.30
N ILE A 212 -9.24 12.92 -11.81
CA ILE A 212 -9.34 12.46 -13.21
C ILE A 212 -9.22 13.64 -14.17
N ASN A 213 -9.98 14.71 -13.94
CA ASN A 213 -9.91 15.93 -14.76
C ASN A 213 -8.52 16.55 -14.76
N TYR A 214 -7.84 16.54 -13.60
CA TYR A 214 -6.45 16.96 -13.49
C TYR A 214 -5.53 16.11 -14.38
N VAL A 215 -5.62 14.78 -14.30
CA VAL A 215 -4.81 13.87 -15.15
C VAL A 215 -5.04 14.15 -16.63
N LEU A 216 -6.30 14.28 -17.07
CA LEU A 216 -6.63 14.57 -18.47
C LEU A 216 -6.07 15.93 -18.92
N SER A 217 -6.13 16.95 -18.06
CA SER A 217 -5.60 18.28 -18.36
C SER A 217 -4.07 18.30 -18.57
N GLN A 218 -3.33 17.37 -17.96
CA GLN A 218 -1.86 17.28 -18.13
C GLN A 218 -1.43 16.82 -19.52
N TYR A 219 -2.36 16.27 -20.33
CA TYR A 219 -2.10 16.06 -21.75
C TYR A 219 -1.71 17.37 -22.45
N ALA A 220 -2.34 18.49 -22.10
CA ALA A 220 -2.04 19.80 -22.70
C ALA A 220 -0.60 20.23 -22.42
N THR A 221 -0.09 19.96 -21.21
CA THR A 221 1.31 20.21 -20.84
C THR A 221 2.27 19.41 -21.70
N THR A 222 2.01 18.11 -21.86
CA THR A 222 2.81 17.19 -22.69
C THR A 222 2.78 17.60 -24.16
N LYS A 223 1.58 17.90 -24.69
CA LYS A 223 1.37 18.40 -26.05
C LYS A 223 2.14 19.70 -26.29
N LYS A 224 2.08 20.65 -25.35
CA LYS A 224 2.80 21.93 -25.47
C LYS A 224 4.31 21.74 -25.55
N LYS A 225 4.89 20.81 -24.77
CA LYS A 225 6.31 20.49 -24.85
C LYS A 225 6.67 19.86 -26.20
N ALA A 226 5.87 18.90 -26.68
CA ALA A 226 6.07 18.30 -28.00
C ALA A 226 5.96 19.34 -29.13
N PHE A 227 5.00 20.25 -29.06
CA PHE A 227 4.83 21.32 -30.05
C PHE A 227 6.02 22.28 -30.04
N SER A 228 6.50 22.66 -28.86
CA SER A 228 7.69 23.48 -28.71
C SER A 228 8.90 22.83 -29.39
N ASP A 229 9.13 21.54 -29.19
CA ASP A 229 10.27 20.86 -29.80
C ASP A 229 10.07 20.69 -31.33
N LEU A 230 8.84 20.40 -31.79
CA LEU A 230 8.47 20.37 -33.22
C LEU A 230 8.64 21.72 -33.92
N ASP A 231 8.31 22.83 -33.27
CA ASP A 231 8.53 24.20 -33.78
C ASP A 231 10.03 24.51 -33.91
N ASN A 232 10.86 23.89 -33.07
CA ASN A 232 12.30 24.07 -33.05
C ASN A 232 13.07 22.96 -33.81
N ILE A 233 12.44 22.28 -34.78
CA ILE A 233 13.09 21.19 -35.53
C ILE A 233 14.37 21.64 -36.25
N LYS A 234 14.43 22.91 -36.70
CA LYS A 234 15.59 23.49 -37.39
C LYS A 234 16.84 23.38 -36.50
N SER A 235 16.73 23.77 -35.23
CA SER A 235 17.86 23.73 -34.30
C SER A 235 18.06 22.34 -33.70
N LEU A 236 16.99 21.64 -33.34
CA LEU A 236 17.08 20.36 -32.63
C LEU A 236 17.51 19.20 -33.54
N LEU A 237 16.80 18.97 -34.65
CA LEU A 237 17.14 17.90 -35.59
C LEU A 237 18.14 18.40 -36.64
N GLY A 238 17.84 19.55 -37.27
CA GLY A 238 18.69 20.12 -38.30
C GLY A 238 20.09 20.49 -37.78
N GLY A 239 20.15 21.15 -36.61
CA GLY A 239 21.41 21.46 -35.92
C GLY A 239 22.12 20.22 -35.40
N GLY A 240 21.38 19.21 -34.90
CA GLY A 240 21.96 17.92 -34.49
C GLY A 240 22.67 17.19 -35.63
N ILE A 241 22.04 17.14 -36.81
CA ILE A 241 22.64 16.56 -38.03
C ILE A 241 23.86 17.38 -38.48
N HIS A 242 23.76 18.71 -38.48
CA HIS A 242 24.88 19.60 -38.84
C HIS A 242 26.09 19.35 -37.93
N GLU A 243 25.89 19.32 -36.62
CA GLU A 243 26.98 19.17 -35.65
C GLU A 243 27.63 17.77 -35.74
N GLN A 244 26.85 16.71 -35.94
CA GLN A 244 27.36 15.34 -36.12
C GLN A 244 28.16 15.17 -37.43
N LEU A 245 27.76 15.86 -38.50
CA LEU A 245 28.43 15.78 -39.80
C LEU A 245 29.60 16.76 -39.93
N ARG A 246 29.60 17.87 -39.19
CA ARG A 246 30.64 18.91 -39.23
C ARG A 246 32.07 18.36 -39.16
N PRO A 247 32.45 17.51 -38.19
CA PRO A 247 33.82 17.01 -38.11
C PRO A 247 34.21 16.05 -39.24
N LYS A 248 33.23 15.54 -40.01
CA LYS A 248 33.47 14.61 -41.12
C LYS A 248 33.49 15.32 -42.47
N VAL A 249 32.67 16.36 -42.63
CA VAL A 249 32.46 17.04 -43.92
C VAL A 249 33.35 18.27 -44.09
N MET A 250 33.54 19.07 -43.03
CA MET A 250 34.37 20.30 -43.14
C MET A 250 35.82 20.01 -43.54
N PRO A 251 36.54 19.04 -42.93
CA PRO A 251 37.93 18.79 -43.32
C PRO A 251 38.08 18.37 -44.78
N VAL A 252 37.13 17.58 -45.30
CA VAL A 252 37.15 17.14 -46.71
C VAL A 252 36.95 18.34 -47.65
N LEU A 253 36.05 19.26 -47.31
CA LEU A 253 35.84 20.48 -48.10
C LEU A 253 37.06 21.42 -48.02
N ASP A 254 37.66 21.54 -46.83
CA ASP A 254 38.88 22.33 -46.62
C ASP A 254 40.06 21.77 -47.44
N ASP A 255 40.24 20.44 -47.45
CA ASP A 255 41.28 19.75 -48.23
C ASP A 255 41.10 19.96 -49.75
N ILE A 256 39.86 19.87 -50.24
CA ILE A 256 39.55 20.13 -51.66
C ILE A 256 39.78 21.60 -52.00
N ASN A 257 39.45 22.53 -51.10
CA ASN A 257 39.72 23.96 -51.29
C ASN A 257 41.23 24.24 -51.39
N ALA A 258 42.02 23.66 -50.47
CA ALA A 258 43.46 23.79 -50.47
C ALA A 258 44.08 23.18 -51.74
N MET A 259 43.54 22.07 -52.23
CA MET A 259 43.95 21.48 -53.51
C MET A 259 43.63 22.39 -54.69
N ALA A 260 42.44 23.00 -54.72
CA ALA A 260 42.05 23.95 -55.76
C ALA A 260 42.98 25.18 -55.81
N GLU A 261 43.36 25.69 -54.63
CA GLU A 261 44.30 26.80 -54.49
C GLU A 261 45.71 26.39 -54.95
N ALA A 262 46.21 25.23 -54.52
CA ALA A 262 47.50 24.69 -54.94
C ALA A 262 47.58 24.45 -56.46
N ILE A 263 46.50 23.98 -57.11
CA ILE A 263 46.44 23.81 -58.57
C ILE A 263 46.57 25.16 -59.29
N LYS A 264 45.89 26.19 -58.76
CA LYS A 264 45.95 27.56 -59.30
C LYS A 264 47.36 28.15 -59.16
N GLU A 265 47.97 28.04 -57.99
CA GLU A 265 49.35 28.50 -57.76
C GLU A 265 50.35 27.76 -58.65
N THR A 266 50.17 26.44 -58.82
CA THR A 266 51.02 25.60 -59.68
C THR A 266 50.93 26.05 -61.15
N LYS A 267 49.74 26.44 -61.63
CA LYS A 267 49.58 27.03 -62.97
C LYS A 267 50.35 28.34 -63.12
N GLU A 268 50.22 29.25 -62.15
CA GLU A 268 50.91 30.54 -62.18
C GLU A 268 52.43 30.36 -62.18
N ALA A 269 52.94 29.43 -61.36
CA ALA A 269 54.34 29.06 -61.34
C ALA A 269 54.79 28.46 -62.70
N LEU A 270 54.02 27.54 -63.30
CA LEU A 270 54.33 26.95 -64.60
C LEU A 270 54.34 27.97 -65.74
N LEU A 271 53.42 28.95 -65.73
CA LEU A 271 53.42 30.04 -66.70
C LEU A 271 54.67 30.92 -66.57
N ASN A 272 55.08 31.24 -65.35
CA ASN A 272 56.31 31.99 -65.09
C ASN A 272 57.56 31.21 -65.53
N VAL A 273 57.61 29.89 -65.28
CA VAL A 273 58.70 29.03 -65.74
C VAL A 273 58.72 28.92 -67.28
N ASN A 274 57.57 28.81 -67.94
CA ASN A 274 57.50 28.77 -69.41
C ASN A 274 57.98 30.09 -70.04
N ASN A 275 57.60 31.23 -69.44
CA ASN A 275 58.05 32.54 -69.90
C ASN A 275 59.56 32.72 -69.71
N THR A 276 60.10 32.36 -68.55
CA THR A 276 61.55 32.41 -68.29
C THR A 276 62.33 31.44 -69.19
N LEU A 277 61.79 30.25 -69.50
CA LEU A 277 62.39 29.33 -70.46
C LEU A 277 62.43 29.93 -71.88
N LYS A 278 61.37 30.62 -72.31
CA LYS A 278 61.32 31.33 -73.60
C LYS A 278 62.35 32.46 -73.65
N GLU A 279 62.47 33.24 -72.58
CA GLU A 279 63.48 34.30 -72.47
C GLU A 279 64.90 33.73 -72.48
N LEU A 280 65.16 32.66 -71.73
CA LEU A 280 66.47 31.99 -71.68
C LEU A 280 66.89 31.45 -73.06
N LYS A 281 65.98 30.79 -73.80
CA LYS A 281 66.25 30.33 -75.17
C LYS A 281 66.58 31.51 -76.09
N LYS A 282 65.86 32.64 -75.97
CA LYS A 282 66.14 33.86 -76.74
C LYS A 282 67.47 34.51 -76.37
N SER A 283 67.79 34.62 -75.08
CA SER A 283 69.06 35.19 -74.62
C SER A 283 70.25 34.31 -75.02
N THR A 284 70.08 32.98 -75.01
CA THR A 284 71.12 32.04 -75.43
C THR A 284 71.37 32.10 -76.93
N THR A 285 70.32 32.18 -77.77
CA THR A 285 70.52 32.38 -79.22
C THR A 285 71.20 33.71 -79.52
N GLN A 286 70.84 34.79 -78.82
CA GLN A 286 71.50 36.09 -78.97
C GLN A 286 72.97 36.06 -78.52
N LEU A 287 73.26 35.36 -77.41
CA LEU A 287 74.62 35.15 -76.94
C LEU A 287 75.44 34.34 -77.96
N ASN A 288 74.89 33.26 -78.51
CA ASN A 288 75.57 32.42 -79.50
C ASN A 288 75.88 33.20 -80.78
N THR A 289 74.92 33.99 -81.31
CA THR A 289 75.19 34.90 -82.43
C THR A 289 76.30 35.88 -82.11
N SER A 290 76.27 36.51 -80.93
CA SER A 290 77.29 37.48 -80.52
C SER A 290 78.67 36.83 -80.36
N LEU A 291 78.73 35.61 -79.82
CA LEU A 291 79.98 34.84 -79.64
C LEU A 291 80.54 34.41 -81.00
N SER A 292 79.68 33.99 -81.92
CA SER A 292 80.03 33.69 -83.31
C SER A 292 80.55 34.93 -84.05
N ASP A 293 79.93 36.10 -83.87
CA ASP A 293 80.39 37.35 -84.46
C ASP A 293 81.77 37.77 -83.91
N VAL A 294 81.98 37.65 -82.59
CA VAL A 294 83.28 37.90 -81.96
C VAL A 294 84.34 36.93 -82.50
N LYS A 295 84.01 35.63 -82.60
CA LYS A 295 84.90 34.62 -83.17
C LYS A 295 85.32 34.99 -84.60
N MET A 296 84.36 35.35 -85.45
CA MET A 296 84.60 35.73 -86.85
C MET A 296 85.44 37.00 -86.97
N ASN A 297 85.17 38.01 -86.16
CA ASN A 297 85.93 39.26 -86.14
C ASN A 297 87.39 39.04 -85.70
N VAL A 298 87.62 38.16 -84.72
CA VAL A 298 88.96 37.81 -84.26
C VAL A 298 89.69 36.97 -85.31
N GLU A 299 89.03 35.99 -85.95
CA GLU A 299 89.60 35.23 -87.08
C GLU A 299 89.99 36.14 -88.25
N GLN A 300 89.13 37.11 -88.59
CA GLN A 300 89.42 38.10 -89.61
C GLN A 300 90.63 38.97 -89.24
N SER A 301 90.73 39.38 -87.98
CA SER A 301 91.87 40.16 -87.46
C SER A 301 93.18 39.35 -87.45
N LEU A 302 93.10 38.03 -87.21
CA LEU A 302 94.24 37.11 -87.29
C LEU A 302 94.71 36.84 -88.72
N SER A 303 93.90 37.19 -89.73
CA SER A 303 94.25 37.06 -91.14
C SER A 303 95.09 38.24 -91.67
N ASP A 304 95.50 39.17 -90.79
CA ASP A 304 96.36 40.30 -91.14
C ASP A 304 97.78 39.83 -91.53
N PRO A 305 98.40 40.38 -92.60
CA PRO A 305 99.75 40.00 -93.04
C PRO A 305 100.83 40.12 -91.95
N MET A 306 100.67 41.04 -90.97
CA MET A 306 101.59 41.20 -89.83
C MET A 306 101.63 39.96 -88.93
N CYS A 307 100.56 39.16 -88.88
CA CYS A 307 100.53 37.90 -88.11
C CYS A 307 101.41 36.78 -88.70
N SER A 308 102.01 36.98 -89.88
CA SER A 308 102.98 36.03 -90.46
C SER A 308 104.45 36.39 -90.16
N VAL A 309 104.71 37.50 -89.46
CA VAL A 309 106.05 38.05 -89.22
C VAL A 309 106.48 37.85 -87.75
N PRO A 310 107.68 37.31 -87.46
CA PRO A 310 108.18 37.20 -86.07
C PRO A 310 108.53 38.57 -85.47
N PRO A 311 108.29 38.82 -84.16
CA PRO A 311 107.82 37.90 -83.12
C PRO A 311 106.28 37.86 -82.96
N VAL A 312 105.51 38.57 -83.80
CA VAL A 312 104.05 38.70 -83.68
C VAL A 312 103.33 37.38 -84.01
N ALA A 313 103.90 36.60 -84.92
CA ALA A 313 103.35 35.30 -85.35
C ALA A 313 103.10 34.30 -84.20
N THR A 314 103.94 34.28 -83.15
CA THR A 314 103.73 33.39 -82.00
C THR A 314 102.50 33.79 -81.19
N THR A 315 102.22 35.09 -81.08
CA THR A 315 101.04 35.60 -80.37
C THR A 315 99.76 35.32 -81.16
N CYS A 316 99.75 35.58 -82.47
CA CYS A 316 98.59 35.30 -83.32
C CYS A 316 98.23 33.80 -83.32
N ASN A 317 99.21 32.89 -83.41
CA ASN A 317 98.97 31.45 -83.32
C ASN A 317 98.41 31.00 -81.95
N SER A 318 98.86 31.61 -80.85
CA SER A 318 98.30 31.32 -79.51
C SER A 318 96.84 31.74 -79.37
N ILE A 319 96.46 32.89 -79.95
CA ILE A 319 95.08 33.36 -79.98
C ILE A 319 94.24 32.44 -80.87
N GLN A 320 94.78 32.00 -82.01
CA GLN A 320 94.10 31.07 -82.91
C GLN A 320 93.80 29.72 -82.27
N MET A 321 94.71 29.17 -81.46
CA MET A 321 94.44 27.95 -80.70
C MET A 321 93.40 28.14 -79.59
N SER A 322 93.20 29.37 -79.12
CA SER A 322 92.21 29.68 -78.06
C SER A 322 90.82 29.96 -78.63
N LEU A 323 90.70 30.27 -79.93
CA LEU A 323 89.43 30.55 -80.61
C LEU A 323 88.45 29.38 -80.60
N SER A 324 88.93 28.13 -80.56
CA SER A 324 88.05 26.96 -80.43
C SER A 324 87.41 26.83 -79.05
N GLN A 325 87.85 27.61 -78.04
CA GLN A 325 87.18 27.67 -76.74
C GLN A 325 85.92 28.56 -76.77
N LEU A 326 85.73 29.35 -77.83
CA LEU A 326 84.52 30.16 -78.06
C LEU A 326 83.43 29.37 -78.79
N ASP A 327 83.64 28.09 -79.08
CA ASP A 327 82.59 27.23 -79.64
C ASP A 327 81.52 26.94 -78.58
N ASP A 328 80.26 27.24 -78.92
CA ASP A 328 79.11 27.09 -78.03
C ASP A 328 78.77 25.61 -77.84
N ASN A 329 78.89 25.13 -76.60
CA ASN A 329 78.52 23.77 -76.18
C ASN A 329 77.15 23.73 -75.47
N THR A 330 76.41 24.84 -75.38
CA THR A 330 75.13 24.90 -74.66
C THR A 330 73.94 24.53 -75.55
N ASN A 331 73.63 23.24 -75.63
CA ASN A 331 72.48 22.75 -76.39
C ASN A 331 71.18 22.78 -75.55
N LEU A 332 70.50 23.94 -75.53
CA LEU A 332 69.22 24.12 -74.81
C LEU A 332 68.00 23.57 -75.57
N ASP A 333 68.18 23.03 -76.77
CA ASP A 333 67.08 22.40 -77.55
C ASP A 333 66.62 21.07 -76.95
N GLN A 334 67.37 20.52 -75.99
CA GLN A 334 66.96 19.34 -75.22
C GLN A 334 65.94 19.64 -74.12
N LEU A 335 65.67 20.91 -73.80
CA LEU A 335 64.68 21.28 -72.79
C LEU A 335 63.25 21.13 -73.36
N PRO A 336 62.39 20.27 -72.77
CA PRO A 336 61.04 20.03 -73.25
C PRO A 336 60.16 21.26 -73.11
N SER A 337 59.16 21.42 -73.99
CA SER A 337 58.14 22.46 -73.83
C SER A 337 57.23 22.14 -72.64
N LEU A 338 56.83 23.19 -71.92
CA LEU A 338 55.90 23.09 -70.79
C LEU A 338 54.43 23.30 -71.22
N ASP A 339 54.19 23.51 -72.51
CA ASP A 339 52.87 23.85 -73.04
C ASP A 339 51.86 22.70 -72.82
N GLN A 340 52.28 21.43 -72.96
CA GLN A 340 51.41 20.28 -72.68
C GLN A 340 50.99 20.19 -71.21
N GLN A 341 51.90 20.48 -70.27
CA GLN A 341 51.61 20.48 -68.84
C GLN A 341 50.69 21.65 -68.46
N ILE A 342 50.84 22.81 -69.11
CA ILE A 342 49.95 23.96 -68.97
C ILE A 342 48.56 23.63 -69.51
N ASP A 343 48.45 22.97 -70.65
CA ASP A 343 47.17 22.55 -71.25
C ASP A 343 46.45 21.53 -70.37
N ASN A 344 47.15 20.54 -69.84
CA ASN A 344 46.58 19.57 -68.89
C ASN A 344 46.02 20.25 -67.62
N ILE A 345 46.69 21.29 -67.10
CA ILE A 345 46.19 22.05 -65.94
C ILE A 345 45.03 22.96 -66.32
N ASN A 346 45.03 23.52 -67.53
CA ASN A 346 43.91 24.30 -68.06
C ASN A 346 42.63 23.45 -68.19
N ASP A 347 42.76 22.19 -68.62
CA ASP A 347 41.64 21.26 -68.69
C ASP A 347 41.05 20.95 -67.30
N VAL A 348 41.90 20.80 -66.28
CA VAL A 348 41.44 20.61 -64.88
C VAL A 348 40.73 21.86 -64.37
N LEU A 349 41.25 23.05 -64.67
CA LEU A 349 40.67 24.34 -64.25
C LEU A 349 39.42 24.75 -65.03
N GLN A 350 39.06 24.08 -66.14
CA GLN A 350 37.73 24.25 -66.74
C GLN A 350 36.63 23.84 -65.75
N THR A 351 36.93 22.90 -64.86
CA THR A 351 36.06 22.58 -63.73
C THR A 351 36.38 23.54 -62.60
N ASP A 352 35.50 24.50 -62.32
CA ASP A 352 35.68 25.45 -61.23
C ASP A 352 35.48 24.75 -59.87
N LEU A 353 36.55 24.09 -59.42
CA LEU A 353 36.59 23.36 -58.16
C LEU A 353 36.30 24.28 -56.97
N SER A 354 36.70 25.55 -57.05
CA SER A 354 36.43 26.54 -56.01
C SER A 354 34.93 26.83 -55.87
N SER A 355 34.23 26.99 -57.01
CA SER A 355 32.77 27.14 -57.03
C SER A 355 32.06 25.90 -56.50
N LEU A 356 32.50 24.70 -56.87
CA LEU A 356 31.93 23.44 -56.36
C LEU A 356 32.13 23.28 -54.84
N VAL A 357 33.29 23.67 -54.31
CA VAL A 357 33.58 23.64 -52.88
C VAL A 357 32.73 24.67 -52.13
N GLN A 358 32.59 25.89 -52.65
CA GLN A 358 31.70 26.91 -52.09
C GLN A 358 30.24 26.44 -52.08
N GLN A 359 29.80 25.77 -53.15
CA GLN A 359 28.49 25.12 -53.20
C GLN A 359 28.37 23.99 -52.17
N GLY A 360 29.46 23.27 -51.91
CA GLY A 360 29.58 22.28 -50.84
C GLY A 360 29.40 22.88 -49.43
N TYR A 361 30.11 23.95 -49.09
CA TYR A 361 29.96 24.65 -47.81
C TYR A 361 28.54 25.19 -47.63
N LYS A 362 27.98 25.81 -48.67
CA LYS A 362 26.62 26.32 -48.64
C LYS A 362 25.61 25.20 -48.40
N SER A 363 25.69 24.13 -49.20
CA SER A 363 24.80 22.97 -49.06
C SER A 363 24.91 22.32 -47.68
N PHE A 364 26.10 22.29 -47.09
CA PHE A 364 26.32 21.79 -45.75
C PHE A 364 25.72 22.69 -44.67
N ASN A 365 25.94 24.01 -44.74
CA ASN A 365 25.40 24.97 -43.77
C ASN A 365 23.89 25.17 -43.90
N ASP A 366 23.31 24.92 -45.08
CA ASP A 366 21.87 24.98 -45.33
C ASP A 366 21.14 23.71 -44.84
N ILE A 367 21.84 22.67 -44.36
CA ILE A 367 21.22 21.43 -43.85
C ILE A 367 20.09 21.69 -42.85
N PRO A 368 20.25 22.53 -41.80
CA PRO A 368 19.17 22.78 -40.84
C PRO A 368 17.92 23.38 -41.48
N GLU A 369 18.10 24.27 -42.46
CA GLU A 369 16.99 24.90 -43.19
C GLU A 369 16.33 23.93 -44.17
N MET A 370 17.11 23.09 -44.84
CA MET A 370 16.61 22.02 -45.69
C MET A 370 15.76 21.03 -44.89
N VAL A 371 16.22 20.62 -43.71
CA VAL A 371 15.47 19.74 -42.80
C VAL A 371 14.15 20.40 -42.41
N GLN A 372 14.16 21.67 -41.98
CA GLN A 372 12.93 22.40 -41.64
C GLN A 372 11.95 22.42 -42.81
N ASN A 373 12.41 22.84 -44.00
CA ASN A 373 11.56 22.98 -45.18
C ASN A 373 10.97 21.63 -45.62
N GLN A 374 11.78 20.56 -45.66
CA GLN A 374 11.33 19.22 -46.06
C GLN A 374 10.42 18.54 -45.04
N THR A 375 10.50 18.91 -43.75
CA THR A 375 9.68 18.30 -42.68
C THR A 375 8.42 19.10 -42.33
N THR A 376 8.16 20.22 -43.01
CA THR A 376 7.00 21.09 -42.75
C THR A 376 5.68 20.34 -42.75
N ASP A 377 5.41 19.56 -43.80
CA ASP A 377 4.15 18.81 -43.95
C ASP A 377 4.03 17.72 -42.88
N ILE A 378 5.12 17.01 -42.60
CA ILE A 378 5.17 15.96 -41.57
C ILE A 378 4.90 16.55 -40.17
N ILE A 379 5.50 17.70 -39.84
CA ILE A 379 5.23 18.38 -38.56
C ILE A 379 3.76 18.81 -38.48
N SER A 380 3.20 19.31 -39.57
CA SER A 380 1.79 19.68 -39.64
C SER A 380 0.90 18.47 -39.34
N ASP A 381 1.17 17.32 -39.95
CA ASP A 381 0.44 16.07 -39.74
C ASP A 381 0.58 15.56 -38.30
N ILE A 382 1.78 15.62 -37.72
CA ILE A 382 2.00 15.25 -36.31
C ILE A 382 1.21 16.16 -35.38
N LYS A 383 1.26 17.49 -35.60
CA LYS A 383 0.50 18.45 -34.79
C LYS A 383 -1.01 18.25 -34.92
N SER A 384 -1.49 17.97 -36.13
CA SER A 384 -2.89 17.64 -36.40
C SER A 384 -3.33 16.39 -35.63
N THR A 385 -2.52 15.33 -35.70
CA THR A 385 -2.74 14.07 -34.97
C THR A 385 -2.78 14.30 -33.46
N LEU A 386 -1.82 15.04 -32.90
CA LEU A 386 -1.77 15.38 -31.48
C LEU A 386 -2.93 16.28 -31.04
N ASN A 387 -3.44 17.15 -31.92
CA ASN A 387 -4.66 17.92 -31.63
C ASN A 387 -5.89 17.03 -31.64
N SER A 388 -6.03 16.13 -32.61
CA SER A 388 -7.11 15.13 -32.64
C SER A 388 -7.11 14.27 -31.38
N LEU A 389 -5.94 13.76 -30.96
CA LEU A 389 -5.80 13.03 -29.70
C LEU A 389 -6.20 13.88 -28.49
N GLY A 390 -5.89 15.17 -28.49
CA GLY A 390 -6.31 16.08 -27.42
C GLY A 390 -7.82 16.19 -27.32
N SER A 391 -8.49 16.37 -28.46
CA SER A 391 -9.95 16.37 -28.53
C SER A 391 -10.56 15.03 -28.09
N ASP A 392 -9.95 13.90 -28.48
CA ASP A 392 -10.39 12.58 -28.02
C ASP A 392 -10.24 12.42 -26.49
N ILE A 393 -9.15 12.94 -25.91
CA ILE A 393 -8.90 12.89 -24.46
C ILE A 393 -9.87 13.80 -23.69
N GLU A 394 -10.17 14.99 -24.21
CA GLU A 394 -11.19 15.89 -23.65
C GLU A 394 -12.58 15.22 -23.70
N ASN A 395 -12.93 14.62 -24.83
CA ASN A 395 -14.17 13.86 -25.01
C ASN A 395 -14.26 12.63 -24.08
N ILE A 396 -13.14 11.98 -23.75
CA ILE A 396 -13.10 10.89 -22.77
C ILE A 396 -13.53 11.39 -21.39
N GLY A 397 -13.11 12.59 -20.98
CA GLY A 397 -13.55 13.20 -19.73
C GLY A 397 -15.08 13.35 -19.64
N GLU A 398 -15.73 13.68 -20.76
CA GLU A 398 -17.19 13.83 -20.83
C GLU A 398 -17.94 12.51 -21.00
N GLN A 399 -17.33 11.51 -21.66
CA GLN A 399 -17.99 10.24 -21.99
C GLN A 399 -17.88 9.17 -20.92
N ILE A 400 -16.95 9.28 -19.96
CA ILE A 400 -16.86 8.26 -18.92
C ILE A 400 -18.03 8.47 -17.94
N PRO A 401 -18.96 7.50 -17.78
CA PRO A 401 -20.11 7.59 -16.88
C PRO A 401 -19.72 7.43 -15.40
N ILE A 402 -18.49 7.81 -15.03
CA ILE A 402 -17.98 7.80 -13.66
C ILE A 402 -18.84 8.71 -12.80
N GLN A 403 -19.26 9.88 -13.30
CA GLN A 403 -20.09 10.80 -12.53
C GLN A 403 -21.46 10.20 -12.19
N ASP A 404 -22.10 9.47 -13.11
CA ASP A 404 -23.36 8.77 -12.85
C ASP A 404 -23.19 7.60 -11.87
N LYS A 405 -22.10 6.83 -12.00
CA LYS A 405 -21.80 5.72 -11.08
C LYS A 405 -21.46 6.21 -9.68
N LEU A 406 -20.65 7.28 -9.58
CA LEU A 406 -20.33 7.95 -8.32
C LEU A 406 -21.57 8.58 -7.69
N SER A 407 -22.46 9.19 -8.49
CA SER A 407 -23.73 9.76 -8.03
C SER A 407 -24.66 8.69 -7.44
N ASN A 408 -24.79 7.55 -8.11
CA ASN A 408 -25.54 6.41 -7.55
C ASN A 408 -24.94 5.92 -6.23
N PHE A 409 -23.61 5.84 -6.14
CA PHE A 409 -22.94 5.44 -4.90
C PHE A 409 -23.06 6.49 -3.80
N MET A 410 -23.03 7.78 -4.14
CA MET A 410 -23.32 8.88 -3.23
C MET A 410 -24.76 8.83 -2.71
N GLY A 411 -25.72 8.42 -3.56
CA GLY A 411 -27.08 8.11 -3.15
C GLY A 411 -27.14 7.03 -2.07
N TYR A 412 -26.45 5.90 -2.27
CA TYR A 412 -26.36 4.84 -1.25
C TYR A 412 -25.72 5.30 0.05
N ILE A 413 -24.69 6.15 -0.03
CA ILE A 413 -24.06 6.75 1.18
C ILE A 413 -25.07 7.62 1.91
N ASN A 414 -25.75 8.53 1.22
CA ASN A 414 -26.72 9.44 1.83
C ASN A 414 -27.90 8.70 2.45
N ASP A 415 -28.40 7.66 1.79
CA ASP A 415 -29.44 6.78 2.33
C ASP A 415 -28.97 6.05 3.59
N THR A 416 -27.73 5.54 3.57
CA THR A 416 -27.13 4.83 4.71
C THR A 416 -26.86 5.79 5.87
N GLU A 417 -26.34 6.98 5.61
CA GLU A 417 -26.11 8.03 6.61
C GLU A 417 -27.43 8.47 7.25
N THR A 418 -28.47 8.66 6.43
CA THR A 418 -29.82 8.97 6.92
C THR A 418 -30.35 7.84 7.81
N TYR A 419 -30.21 6.58 7.35
CA TYR A 419 -30.62 5.41 8.14
C TYR A 419 -29.85 5.32 9.47
N VAL A 420 -28.53 5.53 9.46
CA VAL A 420 -27.71 5.52 10.67
C VAL A 420 -28.14 6.64 11.60
N HIS A 421 -28.25 7.89 11.13
CA HIS A 421 -28.67 9.01 11.97
C HIS A 421 -30.08 8.86 12.55
N GLN A 422 -31.00 8.24 11.82
CA GLN A 422 -32.35 7.97 12.30
C GLN A 422 -32.40 6.85 13.34
N ASN A 423 -31.57 5.81 13.20
CA ASN A 423 -31.56 4.65 14.11
C ASN A 423 -30.55 4.76 15.25
N LEU A 424 -29.62 5.70 15.22
CA LEU A 424 -28.63 5.87 16.28
C LEU A 424 -29.27 6.35 17.61
N PRO A 425 -30.25 7.29 17.62
CA PRO A 425 -30.99 7.63 18.83
C PRO A 425 -31.78 6.45 19.42
N THR A 426 -32.36 5.59 18.59
CA THR A 426 -33.08 4.39 19.08
C THR A 426 -32.11 3.36 19.65
N LEU A 427 -30.90 3.24 19.09
CA LEU A 427 -29.82 2.44 19.66
C LEU A 427 -29.38 2.99 21.04
N GLU A 428 -29.24 4.30 21.19
CA GLU A 428 -28.89 4.95 22.47
C GLU A 428 -29.98 4.73 23.54
N GLU A 429 -31.26 4.74 23.13
CA GLU A 429 -32.39 4.42 24.00
C GLU A 429 -32.35 2.95 24.44
N TYR A 430 -32.19 2.01 23.50
CA TYR A 430 -32.03 0.58 23.80
C TYR A 430 -30.83 0.31 24.72
N ASP A 431 -29.71 0.96 24.46
CA ASP A 431 -28.52 0.87 25.29
C ASP A 431 -28.77 1.38 26.72
N SER A 432 -29.62 2.40 26.90
CA SER A 432 -30.01 2.89 28.22
C SER A 432 -30.72 1.79 29.03
N PHE A 433 -31.64 1.04 28.41
CA PHE A 433 -32.29 -0.11 29.04
C PHE A 433 -31.32 -1.26 29.30
N ARG A 434 -30.47 -1.60 28.33
CA ARG A 434 -29.42 -2.62 28.46
C ARG A 434 -28.47 -2.31 29.61
N TRP A 435 -28.01 -1.06 29.70
CA TRP A 435 -27.13 -0.56 30.74
C TRP A 435 -27.78 -0.67 32.12
N LEU A 436 -29.05 -0.27 32.25
CA LEU A 436 -29.81 -0.41 33.49
C LEU A 436 -29.95 -1.88 33.89
N GLY A 437 -30.28 -2.76 32.95
CA GLY A 437 -30.35 -4.21 33.19
C GLY A 437 -29.03 -4.79 33.70
N GLY A 438 -27.91 -4.40 33.07
CA GLY A 438 -26.57 -4.79 33.53
C GLY A 438 -26.23 -4.28 34.92
N LEU A 439 -26.66 -3.05 35.26
CA LEU A 439 -26.49 -2.46 36.58
C LEU A 439 -27.30 -3.22 37.64
N VAL A 440 -28.55 -3.60 37.35
CA VAL A 440 -29.39 -4.40 38.25
C VAL A 440 -28.74 -5.77 38.50
N VAL A 441 -28.26 -6.46 37.46
CA VAL A 441 -27.58 -7.74 37.58
C VAL A 441 -26.32 -7.65 38.46
N CYS A 442 -25.47 -6.65 38.23
CA CYS A 442 -24.25 -6.45 39.03
C CYS A 442 -24.57 -6.04 40.47
N SER A 443 -25.62 -5.24 40.68
CA SER A 443 -26.08 -4.83 42.02
C SER A 443 -26.65 -6.00 42.81
N LEU A 444 -27.37 -6.91 42.15
CA LEU A 444 -27.90 -8.13 42.76
C LEU A 444 -26.77 -9.06 43.24
N LEU A 445 -25.74 -9.27 42.42
CA LEU A 445 -24.53 -10.00 42.81
C LEU A 445 -23.79 -9.31 43.95
N THR A 446 -23.70 -7.98 43.91
CA THR A 446 -23.08 -7.19 44.98
C THR A 446 -23.82 -7.37 46.29
N LEU A 447 -25.16 -7.32 46.28
CA LEU A 447 -25.99 -7.55 47.46
C LEU A 447 -25.73 -8.93 48.08
N MET A 448 -25.65 -9.99 47.26
CA MET A 448 -25.33 -11.34 47.76
C MET A 448 -23.97 -11.38 48.48
N VAL A 449 -22.94 -10.79 47.87
CA VAL A 449 -21.59 -10.78 48.43
C VAL A 449 -21.49 -9.88 49.66
N VAL A 450 -22.23 -8.77 49.71
CA VAL A 450 -22.32 -7.89 50.89
C VAL A 450 -22.88 -8.66 52.08
N PHE A 451 -23.90 -9.51 51.91
CA PHE A 451 -24.37 -10.37 53.00
C PHE A 451 -23.29 -11.32 53.51
N TYR A 452 -22.46 -11.87 52.62
CA TYR A 452 -21.33 -12.70 53.05
C TYR A 452 -20.25 -11.90 53.77
N TYR A 453 -19.89 -10.71 53.30
CA TYR A 453 -18.92 -9.84 53.99
C TYR A 453 -19.44 -9.38 55.36
N LEU A 454 -20.69 -8.91 55.45
CA LEU A 454 -21.31 -8.54 56.73
C LEU A 454 -21.37 -9.75 57.67
N GLY A 455 -21.69 -10.93 57.14
CA GLY A 455 -21.67 -12.18 57.88
C GLY A 455 -20.30 -12.55 58.43
N LEU A 456 -19.25 -12.39 57.61
CA LEU A 456 -17.86 -12.61 58.00
C LEU A 456 -17.39 -11.59 59.04
N MET A 457 -17.65 -10.30 58.83
CA MET A 457 -17.22 -9.22 59.72
C MET A 457 -17.90 -9.31 61.09
N CYS A 458 -19.24 -9.38 61.13
CA CYS A 458 -19.99 -9.54 62.38
C CYS A 458 -19.69 -10.88 63.06
N GLY A 459 -19.53 -11.95 62.27
CA GLY A 459 -19.16 -13.28 62.76
C GLY A 459 -17.81 -13.28 63.47
N MET A 460 -16.77 -12.72 62.83
CA MET A 460 -15.41 -12.66 63.38
C MET A 460 -15.30 -11.69 64.56
N CYS A 461 -15.76 -10.45 64.41
CA CYS A 461 -15.64 -9.42 65.45
C CYS A 461 -16.51 -9.72 66.67
N GLY A 462 -17.68 -10.34 66.48
CA GLY A 462 -18.58 -10.72 67.57
C GLY A 462 -18.22 -12.04 68.26
N TYR A 463 -17.27 -12.81 67.73
CA TYR A 463 -16.96 -14.14 68.24
C TYR A 463 -16.16 -14.08 69.55
N ASN A 464 -16.75 -14.63 70.62
CA ASN A 464 -16.07 -14.82 71.89
C ASN A 464 -15.70 -16.30 72.09
N ARG A 465 -14.41 -16.58 72.33
CA ARG A 465 -13.88 -17.95 72.54
C ARG A 465 -14.42 -18.61 73.81
N ASN A 466 -14.79 -17.82 74.81
CA ASN A 466 -15.22 -18.29 76.13
C ASN A 466 -16.74 -18.44 76.25
N ALA A 467 -17.49 -18.03 75.23
CA ALA A 467 -18.95 -18.17 75.21
C ALA A 467 -19.38 -19.56 74.72
N SER A 468 -20.27 -20.21 75.46
CA SER A 468 -20.93 -21.44 75.02
C SER A 468 -21.79 -21.19 73.76
N PRO A 469 -22.10 -22.23 72.96
CA PRO A 469 -23.01 -22.11 71.81
C PRO A 469 -24.36 -21.43 72.12
N THR A 470 -24.87 -21.64 73.34
CA THR A 470 -26.13 -21.06 73.86
C THR A 470 -26.02 -19.59 74.25
N ARG A 471 -24.83 -19.10 74.65
CA ARG A 471 -24.60 -17.73 75.15
C ARG A 471 -23.83 -16.82 74.18
N ARG A 472 -23.87 -17.10 72.86
CA ARG A 472 -23.17 -16.25 71.89
C ARG A 472 -23.66 -14.79 71.90
N GLY A 473 -22.73 -13.87 71.73
CA GLY A 473 -23.01 -12.42 71.66
C GLY A 473 -23.96 -12.07 70.51
N CYS A 474 -24.70 -10.97 70.65
CA CYS A 474 -25.65 -10.50 69.65
C CYS A 474 -24.98 -10.32 68.28
N VAL A 475 -23.81 -9.69 68.23
CA VAL A 475 -23.04 -9.42 67.00
C VAL A 475 -22.65 -10.71 66.27
N SER A 476 -22.19 -11.75 66.98
CA SER A 476 -21.86 -13.04 66.37
C SER A 476 -23.11 -13.72 65.80
N ASN A 477 -24.21 -13.71 66.54
CA ASN A 477 -25.47 -14.28 66.08
C ASN A 477 -25.97 -13.60 64.80
N THR A 478 -25.90 -12.26 64.76
CA THR A 478 -26.21 -11.46 63.56
C THR A 478 -25.33 -11.82 62.37
N GLY A 479 -24.03 -12.05 62.58
CA GLY A 479 -23.14 -12.54 61.51
C GLY A 479 -23.58 -13.88 60.92
N GLY A 480 -23.99 -14.81 61.77
CA GLY A 480 -24.55 -16.08 61.33
C GLY A 480 -25.91 -15.96 60.59
N ILE A 481 -26.74 -14.97 60.94
CA ILE A 481 -27.98 -14.66 60.23
C ILE A 481 -27.66 -14.08 58.84
N PHE A 482 -26.74 -13.14 58.73
CA PHE A 482 -26.34 -12.56 57.44
C PHE A 482 -25.76 -13.61 56.48
N LEU A 483 -24.94 -14.56 56.97
CA LEU A 483 -24.46 -15.68 56.15
C LEU A 483 -25.62 -16.52 55.59
N MET A 484 -26.63 -16.82 56.41
CA MET A 484 -27.80 -17.60 55.96
C MET A 484 -28.74 -16.79 55.06
N ALA A 485 -28.86 -15.48 55.27
CA ALA A 485 -29.59 -14.59 54.38
C ALA A 485 -28.95 -14.56 52.99
N GLY A 486 -27.61 -14.42 52.92
CA GLY A 486 -26.84 -14.50 51.67
C GLY A 486 -27.06 -15.83 50.95
N VAL A 487 -27.06 -16.95 51.68
CA VAL A 487 -27.37 -18.29 51.12
C VAL A 487 -28.78 -18.33 50.52
N GLY A 488 -29.78 -17.83 51.25
CA GLY A 488 -31.17 -17.81 50.78
C GLY A 488 -31.35 -16.98 49.51
N VAL A 489 -30.81 -15.76 49.49
CA VAL A 489 -30.84 -14.87 48.30
C VAL A 489 -30.09 -15.50 47.13
N SER A 490 -28.97 -16.20 47.39
CA SER A 490 -28.22 -16.89 46.34
C SER A 490 -29.05 -18.00 45.68
N PHE A 491 -29.73 -18.86 46.44
CA PHE A 491 -30.61 -19.88 45.87
C PHE A 491 -31.76 -19.30 45.04
N LEU A 492 -32.28 -18.14 45.44
CA LEU A 492 -33.41 -17.51 44.77
C LEU A 492 -33.05 -16.97 43.37
N PHE A 493 -31.85 -16.40 43.22
CA PHE A 493 -31.48 -15.67 41.99
C PHE A 493 -30.34 -16.30 41.16
N CYS A 494 -29.57 -17.26 41.68
CA CYS A 494 -28.43 -17.85 40.93
C CYS A 494 -28.85 -18.47 39.59
N TRP A 495 -30.04 -19.08 39.51
CA TRP A 495 -30.53 -19.66 38.25
C TRP A 495 -30.86 -18.57 37.21
N VAL A 496 -31.44 -17.44 37.64
CA VAL A 496 -31.70 -16.28 36.77
C VAL A 496 -30.39 -15.70 36.25
N LEU A 497 -29.41 -15.52 37.14
CA LEU A 497 -28.08 -15.02 36.79
C LEU A 497 -27.39 -15.95 35.78
N MET A 498 -27.44 -17.26 36.01
CA MET A 498 -26.86 -18.23 35.07
C MET A 498 -27.59 -18.26 33.73
N ALA A 499 -28.91 -18.09 33.70
CA ALA A 499 -29.67 -17.99 32.45
C ALA A 499 -29.21 -16.78 31.61
N ILE A 500 -29.01 -15.62 32.25
CA ILE A 500 -28.46 -14.42 31.60
C ILE A 500 -27.04 -14.69 31.07
N VAL A 501 -26.18 -15.35 31.86
CA VAL A 501 -24.82 -15.73 31.46
C VAL A 501 -24.85 -16.62 30.23
N VAL A 502 -25.67 -17.67 30.20
CA VAL A 502 -25.75 -18.60 29.07
C VAL A 502 -26.22 -17.90 27.81
N LEU A 503 -27.27 -17.07 27.90
CA LEU A 503 -27.80 -16.34 26.75
C LEU A 503 -26.75 -15.41 26.14
N THR A 504 -26.10 -14.60 26.99
CA THR A 504 -25.09 -13.63 26.56
C THR A 504 -23.78 -14.30 26.11
N PHE A 505 -23.40 -15.43 26.71
CA PHE A 505 -22.25 -16.24 26.30
C PHE A 505 -22.44 -16.85 24.91
N VAL A 506 -23.60 -17.46 24.63
CA VAL A 506 -23.86 -18.09 23.33
C VAL A 506 -23.86 -17.04 22.22
N ILE A 507 -24.45 -15.87 22.46
CA ILE A 507 -24.46 -14.78 21.48
C ILE A 507 -23.04 -14.20 21.31
N GLY A 508 -22.42 -13.74 22.40
CA GLY A 508 -21.13 -13.04 22.33
C GLY A 508 -19.95 -13.93 21.93
N GLY A 509 -19.93 -15.18 22.40
CA GLY A 509 -18.90 -16.16 22.04
C GLY A 509 -18.95 -16.53 20.56
N ASN A 510 -20.14 -16.72 20.00
CA ASN A 510 -20.31 -16.98 18.57
C ASN A 510 -19.97 -15.75 17.72
N MET A 511 -20.40 -14.55 18.11
CA MET A 511 -20.03 -13.33 17.38
C MET A 511 -18.51 -13.13 17.33
N GLU A 512 -17.81 -13.38 18.44
CA GLU A 512 -16.36 -13.31 18.48
C GLU A 512 -15.70 -14.34 17.54
N LYS A 513 -16.18 -15.59 17.57
CA LYS A 513 -15.56 -16.71 16.85
C LYS A 513 -15.94 -16.81 15.37
N LEU A 514 -17.14 -16.38 14.99
CA LEU A 514 -17.66 -16.48 13.62
C LEU A 514 -17.48 -15.19 12.83
N VAL A 515 -17.39 -14.03 13.49
CA VAL A 515 -17.33 -12.72 12.83
C VAL A 515 -16.02 -12.02 13.13
N CYS A 516 -15.72 -11.73 14.40
CA CYS A 516 -14.61 -10.85 14.78
C CYS A 516 -13.21 -11.44 14.51
N GLU A 517 -12.95 -12.67 14.95
CA GLU A 517 -11.65 -13.33 14.73
C GLU A 517 -11.38 -13.62 13.24
N PRO A 518 -12.34 -14.11 12.42
CA PRO A 518 -12.15 -14.27 10.97
C PRO A 518 -11.97 -12.95 10.21
N TYR A 519 -12.66 -11.88 10.62
CA TYR A 519 -12.53 -10.54 10.02
C TYR A 519 -11.11 -9.99 10.24
N LYS A 520 -10.64 -10.01 11.48
CA LYS A 520 -9.31 -9.50 11.86
C LYS A 520 -8.16 -10.26 11.19
N ASN A 521 -8.33 -11.56 10.97
CA ASN A 521 -7.37 -12.40 10.28
C ASN A 521 -7.47 -12.32 8.75
N ARG A 522 -8.36 -11.47 8.19
CA ARG A 522 -8.62 -11.27 6.75
C ARG A 522 -9.05 -12.53 5.98
N LYS A 523 -9.31 -13.63 6.68
CA LYS A 523 -9.74 -14.92 6.11
C LYS A 523 -11.09 -14.81 5.40
N LEU A 524 -11.95 -13.91 5.87
CA LEU A 524 -13.26 -13.63 5.25
C LEU A 524 -13.13 -13.01 3.84
N PHE A 525 -12.05 -12.27 3.58
CA PHE A 525 -11.87 -11.50 2.34
C PHE A 525 -11.06 -12.26 1.28
N GLN A 526 -10.11 -13.11 1.69
CA GLN A 526 -9.24 -13.87 0.80
C GLN A 526 -10.02 -14.76 -0.19
N SER A 527 -11.20 -15.27 0.21
CA SER A 527 -12.01 -16.14 -0.65
C SER A 527 -12.71 -15.43 -1.80
N THR A 528 -13.03 -14.15 -1.61
CA THR A 528 -13.88 -13.31 -2.46
C THR A 528 -13.03 -12.57 -3.51
N ILE A 529 -11.90 -12.01 -3.05
CA ILE A 529 -10.91 -11.30 -3.88
C ILE A 529 -10.40 -12.15 -5.08
N TYR A 530 -10.20 -13.46 -4.89
CA TYR A 530 -9.65 -14.33 -5.94
C TYR A 530 -10.56 -14.47 -7.18
N GLN A 531 -11.88 -14.34 -7.03
CA GLN A 531 -12.79 -14.48 -8.18
C GLN A 531 -12.81 -13.23 -9.06
N SER A 532 -12.76 -12.05 -8.46
CA SER A 532 -12.89 -10.77 -9.19
C SER A 532 -11.60 -10.33 -9.89
N ILE A 533 -10.43 -10.70 -9.34
CA ILE A 533 -9.13 -10.52 -10.02
C ILE A 533 -9.11 -11.24 -11.39
N LYS A 534 -9.75 -12.42 -11.48
CA LYS A 534 -9.79 -13.23 -12.71
C LYS A 534 -10.64 -12.57 -13.81
N GLU A 535 -11.68 -11.82 -13.44
CA GLU A 535 -12.51 -11.09 -14.40
C GLU A 535 -11.86 -9.77 -14.88
N LEU A 536 -11.11 -9.09 -14.02
CA LEU A 536 -10.40 -7.85 -14.35
C LEU A 536 -9.21 -8.08 -15.29
N GLN A 537 -8.44 -9.16 -15.09
CA GLN A 537 -7.37 -9.56 -16.02
C GLN A 537 -7.87 -9.76 -17.46
N HIS A 538 -9.10 -10.24 -17.62
CA HIS A 538 -9.70 -10.48 -18.94
C HIS A 538 -10.07 -9.17 -19.67
N LYS A 539 -10.33 -8.07 -18.94
CA LYS A 539 -10.70 -6.76 -19.54
C LYS A 539 -9.48 -5.88 -19.85
N SER A 540 -8.39 -6.01 -19.09
CA SER A 540 -7.14 -5.22 -19.26
C SER A 540 -6.40 -5.52 -20.58
N SER A 541 -6.48 -6.77 -21.08
CA SER A 541 -5.84 -7.22 -22.34
C SER A 541 -6.24 -6.42 -23.59
N ARG A 542 -7.39 -5.73 -23.55
CA ARG A 542 -7.98 -5.00 -24.68
C ARG A 542 -7.37 -3.60 -24.89
N LEU A 543 -6.69 -3.05 -23.88
CA LEU A 543 -6.05 -1.73 -23.95
C LEU A 543 -4.66 -1.77 -24.62
N GLY A 544 -3.94 -2.89 -24.48
CA GLY A 544 -2.61 -3.08 -25.10
C GLY A 544 -2.64 -3.03 -26.64
N VAL A 545 -3.78 -3.36 -27.25
CA VAL A 545 -3.99 -3.36 -28.72
C VAL A 545 -3.88 -1.96 -29.33
N LYS A 546 -4.21 -0.89 -28.59
CA LYS A 546 -4.15 0.49 -29.12
C LYS A 546 -2.73 1.08 -29.12
N VAL A 547 -1.86 0.64 -28.21
CA VAL A 547 -0.46 1.10 -28.12
C VAL A 547 0.38 0.54 -29.28
N VAL A 548 0.08 -0.68 -29.72
CA VAL A 548 0.75 -1.35 -30.85
C VAL A 548 0.56 -0.61 -32.19
N ASN A 549 -0.58 0.06 -32.38
CA ASN A 549 -0.88 0.80 -33.61
C ASN A 549 -0.10 2.12 -33.75
N ILE A 550 0.41 2.68 -32.64
CA ILE A 550 1.23 3.90 -32.66
C ILE A 550 2.66 3.54 -33.09
N LEU A 551 3.18 2.41 -32.61
CA LEU A 551 4.50 1.89 -32.98
C LEU A 551 4.59 1.55 -34.48
N SER A 552 3.53 0.99 -35.07
CA SER A 552 3.50 0.68 -36.51
C SER A 552 3.57 1.92 -37.41
N SER A 553 3.03 3.06 -36.95
CA SER A 553 3.07 4.31 -37.72
C SER A 553 4.44 4.99 -37.66
N LEU A 554 5.18 4.81 -36.55
CA LEU A 554 6.56 5.29 -36.38
C LEU A 554 7.54 4.47 -37.24
N ASP A 555 7.37 3.15 -37.31
CA ASP A 555 8.15 2.29 -38.20
C ASP A 555 7.95 2.65 -39.68
N SER A 556 6.72 3.02 -40.06
CA SER A 556 6.40 3.44 -41.43
C SER A 556 7.07 4.77 -41.82
N ALA A 557 7.17 5.72 -40.88
CA ALA A 557 7.90 6.98 -41.08
C ALA A 557 9.42 6.75 -41.20
N GLN A 558 9.95 5.73 -40.52
CA GLN A 558 11.36 5.34 -40.57
C GLN A 558 11.75 4.75 -41.92
N ASP A 559 10.91 3.90 -42.51
CA ASP A 559 11.18 3.28 -43.81
C ASP A 559 11.19 4.31 -44.97
N PHE A 560 10.41 5.39 -44.86
CA PHE A 560 10.43 6.48 -45.84
C PHE A 560 11.78 7.22 -45.86
N LEU A 561 12.38 7.45 -44.68
CA LEU A 561 13.66 8.16 -44.50
C LEU A 561 14.89 7.31 -44.90
N LYS A 562 14.75 5.99 -44.88
CA LYS A 562 15.83 5.02 -45.14
C LYS A 562 16.31 5.02 -46.59
N THR A 563 15.50 5.53 -47.52
CA THR A 563 15.67 5.28 -48.95
C THR A 563 16.79 6.10 -49.62
N ARG A 564 17.38 7.14 -48.99
CA ARG A 564 18.36 8.02 -49.68
C ARG A 564 19.54 8.64 -48.89
N ILE A 565 19.82 8.36 -47.60
CA ILE A 565 20.93 9.07 -46.88
C ILE A 565 21.69 8.22 -45.82
N SER A 566 22.89 8.70 -45.41
CA SER A 566 23.84 8.10 -44.45
C SER A 566 23.25 7.80 -43.06
N SER A 567 23.84 6.81 -42.36
CA SER A 567 23.42 6.33 -41.04
C SER A 567 23.29 7.42 -39.96
N VAL A 568 24.03 8.52 -40.09
CA VAL A 568 24.03 9.66 -39.14
C VAL A 568 22.68 10.37 -39.12
N ILE A 569 22.06 10.56 -40.29
CA ILE A 569 20.74 11.21 -40.37
C ILE A 569 19.68 10.31 -39.74
N VAL A 570 19.73 9.01 -40.04
CA VAL A 570 18.82 8.03 -39.45
C VAL A 570 18.94 7.99 -37.92
N GLU A 571 20.16 8.07 -37.39
CA GLU A 571 20.41 8.07 -35.95
C GLU A 571 19.89 9.32 -35.23
N GLU A 572 20.18 10.53 -35.75
CA GLU A 572 19.68 11.78 -35.15
C GLU A 572 18.16 11.92 -35.31
N SER A 573 17.60 11.53 -36.47
CA SER A 573 16.14 11.49 -36.65
C SER A 573 15.47 10.53 -35.68
N LYS A 574 16.05 9.35 -35.42
CA LYS A 574 15.53 8.38 -34.46
C LYS A 574 15.61 8.92 -33.02
N LYS A 575 16.72 9.56 -32.66
CA LYS A 575 16.88 10.18 -31.33
C LYS A 575 15.86 11.30 -31.10
N TYR A 576 15.65 12.16 -32.10
CA TYR A 576 14.64 13.22 -32.05
C TYR A 576 13.22 12.65 -31.94
N GLY A 577 12.87 11.68 -32.79
CA GLY A 577 11.57 11.00 -32.74
C GLY A 577 11.31 10.32 -31.39
N ASN A 578 12.29 9.59 -30.86
CA ASN A 578 12.21 8.96 -29.54
C ASN A 578 12.01 9.98 -28.41
N THR A 579 12.55 11.19 -28.53
CA THR A 579 12.36 12.26 -27.54
C THR A 579 10.90 12.72 -27.51
N ILE A 580 10.31 12.98 -28.69
CA ILE A 580 8.90 13.37 -28.81
C ILE A 580 7.97 12.27 -28.29
N VAL A 581 8.20 11.01 -28.72
CA VAL A 581 7.42 9.85 -28.26
C VAL A 581 7.58 9.63 -26.76
N GLY A 582 8.79 9.79 -26.23
CA GLY A 582 9.10 9.61 -24.82
C GLY A 582 8.33 10.54 -23.88
N TYR A 583 7.95 11.75 -24.32
CA TYR A 583 7.07 12.62 -23.53
C TYR A 583 5.69 12.00 -23.31
N PHE A 584 5.09 11.43 -24.37
CA PHE A 584 3.78 10.80 -24.30
C PHE A 584 3.84 9.44 -23.59
N GLU A 585 4.91 8.66 -23.77
CA GLU A 585 5.11 7.42 -23.02
C GLU A 585 5.17 7.66 -21.52
N ARG A 586 5.92 8.67 -21.06
CA ARG A 586 5.97 9.04 -19.62
C ARG A 586 4.64 9.50 -19.11
N TYR A 587 3.94 10.37 -19.85
CA TYR A 587 2.59 10.80 -19.50
C TYR A 587 1.65 9.59 -19.39
N LEU A 588 1.63 8.68 -20.36
CA LEU A 588 0.76 7.50 -20.35
C LEU A 588 1.12 6.51 -19.24
N GLN A 589 2.41 6.33 -18.93
CA GLN A 589 2.86 5.51 -17.80
C GLN A 589 2.39 6.12 -16.47
N TRP A 590 2.54 7.45 -16.32
CA TRP A 590 2.03 8.15 -15.15
C TRP A 590 0.51 8.08 -15.05
N VAL A 591 -0.24 8.30 -16.13
CA VAL A 591 -1.70 8.14 -16.19
C VAL A 591 -2.11 6.74 -15.72
N LYS A 592 -1.46 5.69 -16.26
CA LYS A 592 -1.72 4.30 -15.87
C LYS A 592 -1.48 4.08 -14.39
N PHE A 593 -0.33 4.52 -13.87
CA PHE A 593 0.01 4.39 -12.45
C PHE A 593 -0.97 5.17 -11.57
N SER A 594 -1.26 6.43 -11.91
CA SER A 594 -2.20 7.29 -11.21
C SER A 594 -3.60 6.70 -11.15
N ILE A 595 -4.15 6.24 -12.28
CA ILE A 595 -5.50 5.63 -12.33
C ILE A 595 -5.55 4.31 -11.56
N THR A 596 -4.47 3.52 -11.58
CA THR A 596 -4.47 2.19 -10.96
C THR A 596 -4.21 2.26 -9.46
N GLU A 597 -3.29 3.12 -9.01
CA GLU A 597 -2.73 3.08 -7.66
C GLU A 597 -3.07 4.30 -6.79
N GLN A 598 -3.38 5.47 -7.38
CA GLN A 598 -3.52 6.72 -6.62
C GLN A 598 -4.93 7.31 -6.63
N ILE A 599 -5.62 7.28 -7.77
CA ILE A 599 -6.99 7.78 -7.90
C ILE A 599 -7.95 6.81 -7.22
N ALA A 600 -8.94 7.37 -6.51
CA ALA A 600 -9.94 6.61 -5.78
C ALA A 600 -9.34 5.58 -4.80
N ALA A 601 -8.28 5.99 -4.07
CA ALA A 601 -7.62 5.14 -3.09
C ALA A 601 -8.64 4.46 -2.17
N CYS A 602 -8.50 3.15 -2.04
CA CYS A 602 -9.46 2.27 -1.36
C CYS A 602 -9.51 2.42 0.16
N LYS A 603 -8.53 3.17 0.69
CA LYS A 603 -8.31 3.35 2.10
C LYS A 603 -9.55 3.86 2.85
N PRO A 604 -10.31 4.88 2.39
CA PRO A 604 -11.51 5.35 3.09
C PRO A 604 -12.62 4.29 3.13
N VAL A 605 -12.79 3.52 2.07
CA VAL A 605 -13.78 2.42 2.00
C VAL A 605 -13.41 1.30 2.95
N ALA A 606 -12.14 0.87 2.93
CA ALA A 606 -11.63 -0.12 3.87
C ALA A 606 -11.72 0.38 5.32
N THR A 607 -11.39 1.65 5.57
CA THR A 607 -11.48 2.27 6.91
C THR A 607 -12.92 2.34 7.40
N ALA A 608 -13.90 2.63 6.53
CA ALA A 608 -15.31 2.63 6.88
C ALA A 608 -15.81 1.23 7.27
N LEU A 609 -15.36 0.19 6.56
CA LEU A 609 -15.68 -1.19 6.91
C LEU A 609 -14.99 -1.64 8.19
N ASP A 610 -13.70 -1.34 8.36
CA ASP A 610 -12.96 -1.62 9.60
C ASP A 610 -13.65 -0.92 10.78
N SER A 611 -14.11 0.32 10.59
CA SER A 611 -14.86 1.07 11.59
C SER A 611 -16.19 0.43 11.95
N ALA A 612 -16.93 -0.10 10.97
CA ALA A 612 -18.21 -0.74 11.20
C ALA A 612 -18.08 -2.11 11.89
N VAL A 613 -17.12 -2.94 11.45
CA VAL A 613 -16.99 -4.34 11.89
C VAL A 613 -15.97 -4.48 13.03
N ASP A 614 -14.71 -4.10 12.83
CA ASP A 614 -13.67 -4.29 13.85
C ASP A 614 -13.84 -3.32 15.02
N VAL A 615 -14.13 -2.04 14.75
CA VAL A 615 -14.27 -1.02 15.79
C VAL A 615 -15.66 -1.08 16.46
N PHE A 616 -16.74 -0.81 15.72
CA PHE A 616 -18.08 -0.74 16.32
C PHE A 616 -18.59 -2.11 16.77
N LEU A 617 -18.74 -3.09 15.87
CA LEU A 617 -19.30 -4.38 16.25
C LEU A 617 -18.37 -5.12 17.24
N CYS A 618 -17.13 -5.39 16.85
CA CYS A 618 -16.26 -6.26 17.62
C CYS A 618 -15.73 -5.57 18.89
N SER A 619 -15.17 -4.35 18.75
CA SER A 619 -14.51 -3.69 19.89
C SER A 619 -15.48 -2.92 20.80
N TYR A 620 -16.53 -2.26 20.27
CA TYR A 620 -17.45 -1.46 21.09
C TYR A 620 -18.56 -2.30 21.72
N VAL A 621 -19.01 -3.36 21.04
CA VAL A 621 -20.16 -4.16 21.47
C VAL A 621 -19.75 -5.55 21.96
N ILE A 622 -19.06 -6.35 21.14
CA ILE A 622 -18.82 -7.77 21.44
C ILE A 622 -17.77 -7.96 22.55
N ASP A 623 -16.66 -7.23 22.52
CA ASP A 623 -15.62 -7.30 23.56
C ASP A 623 -16.17 -6.99 24.98
N PRO A 624 -16.92 -5.89 25.20
CA PRO A 624 -17.52 -5.61 26.50
C PRO A 624 -18.63 -6.59 26.86
N LEU A 625 -19.48 -7.01 25.91
CA LEU A 625 -20.49 -8.04 26.16
C LEU A 625 -19.82 -9.35 26.64
N ASN A 626 -18.70 -9.70 26.04
CA ASN A 626 -17.93 -10.89 26.37
C ASN A 626 -17.29 -10.79 27.76
N LEU A 627 -16.72 -9.62 28.09
CA LEU A 627 -16.22 -9.36 29.44
C LEU A 627 -17.33 -9.36 30.50
N PHE A 628 -18.52 -8.86 30.15
CA PHE A 628 -19.67 -8.83 31.03
C PHE A 628 -20.06 -10.25 31.45
N TRP A 629 -20.43 -11.12 30.50
CA TRP A 629 -20.87 -12.48 30.83
C TRP A 629 -19.75 -13.33 31.45
N PHE A 630 -18.49 -13.09 31.08
CA PHE A 630 -17.36 -13.78 31.69
C PHE A 630 -17.20 -13.40 33.17
N GLY A 631 -17.33 -12.12 33.49
CA GLY A 631 -17.30 -11.61 34.85
C GLY A 631 -18.44 -12.13 35.72
N ILE A 632 -19.69 -11.97 35.26
CA ILE A 632 -20.87 -12.42 36.01
C ILE A 632 -20.99 -13.95 36.07
N GLY A 633 -20.56 -14.66 35.03
CA GLY A 633 -20.53 -16.12 34.98
C GLY A 633 -19.55 -16.70 35.99
N LYS A 634 -18.32 -16.16 36.03
CA LYS A 634 -17.33 -16.48 37.06
C LYS A 634 -17.88 -16.23 38.46
N ALA A 635 -18.45 -15.04 38.70
CA ALA A 635 -19.06 -14.69 39.99
C ALA A 635 -20.14 -15.71 40.40
N THR A 636 -21.02 -16.09 39.46
CA THR A 636 -22.12 -17.02 39.71
C THR A 636 -21.63 -18.45 40.02
N ILE A 637 -20.59 -18.92 39.33
CA ILE A 637 -19.99 -20.25 39.60
C ILE A 637 -19.38 -20.28 41.01
N PHE A 638 -18.67 -19.22 41.42
CA PHE A 638 -18.07 -19.14 42.75
C PHE A 638 -19.10 -18.98 43.89
N LEU A 639 -20.36 -18.64 43.60
CA LEU A 639 -21.42 -18.66 44.60
C LEU A 639 -21.72 -20.08 45.11
N LEU A 640 -21.51 -21.13 44.30
CA LEU A 640 -21.75 -22.51 44.74
C LEU A 640 -20.88 -22.90 45.96
N PRO A 641 -19.54 -22.82 45.91
CA PRO A 641 -18.73 -23.09 47.08
C PRO A 641 -18.96 -22.06 48.19
N ALA A 642 -19.27 -20.79 47.85
CA ALA A 642 -19.60 -19.77 48.85
C ALA A 642 -20.81 -20.18 49.71
N ILE A 643 -21.88 -20.69 49.08
CA ILE A 643 -23.07 -21.20 49.77
C ILE A 643 -22.69 -22.31 50.75
N ILE A 644 -21.90 -23.29 50.30
CA ILE A 644 -21.50 -24.43 51.13
C ILE A 644 -20.72 -23.95 52.36
N PHE A 645 -19.71 -23.09 52.16
CA PHE A 645 -18.91 -22.56 53.25
C PHE A 645 -19.71 -21.65 54.17
N ALA A 646 -20.60 -20.82 53.64
CA ALA A 646 -21.47 -19.95 54.43
C ALA A 646 -22.43 -20.75 55.33
N VAL A 647 -23.06 -21.82 54.82
CA VAL A 647 -23.92 -22.70 55.62
C VAL A 647 -23.12 -23.38 56.74
N LYS A 648 -21.92 -23.89 56.44
CA LYS A 648 -21.05 -24.53 57.44
C LYS A 648 -20.53 -23.53 58.48
N LEU A 649 -20.19 -22.32 58.04
CA LEU A 649 -19.64 -21.27 58.89
C LEU A 649 -20.71 -20.62 59.78
N ALA A 650 -21.96 -20.49 59.31
CA ALA A 650 -23.07 -19.92 60.08
C ALA A 650 -23.30 -20.67 61.41
N LYS A 651 -23.05 -21.99 61.44
CA LYS A 651 -23.06 -22.79 62.67
C LYS A 651 -22.03 -22.35 63.70
N TYR A 652 -20.95 -21.68 63.34
CA TYR A 652 -19.97 -21.18 64.32
C TYR A 652 -20.30 -19.80 64.88
N TYR A 653 -21.32 -19.13 64.34
CA TYR A 653 -21.69 -17.76 64.72
C TYR A 653 -23.11 -17.63 65.30
N ARG A 654 -24.08 -18.44 64.86
CA ARG A 654 -25.46 -18.43 65.39
C ARG A 654 -25.56 -18.96 66.82
N ARG A 655 -26.46 -18.42 67.64
CA ARG A 655 -26.87 -19.07 68.90
C ARG A 655 -27.51 -20.42 68.60
N MET A 656 -27.09 -21.44 69.32
CA MET A 656 -27.52 -22.83 69.16
C MET A 656 -27.53 -23.53 70.51
N ASP A 657 -28.41 -24.50 70.63
CA ASP A 657 -28.48 -25.41 71.75
C ASP A 657 -27.24 -26.32 71.76
N SER A 658 -26.71 -26.60 72.95
CA SER A 658 -25.58 -27.51 73.11
C SER A 658 -26.09 -28.92 73.35
N GLU A 659 -25.61 -29.89 72.59
CA GLU A 659 -25.70 -31.30 73.00
C GLU A 659 -24.57 -31.57 73.99
N ASP A 660 -24.93 -32.02 75.19
CA ASP A 660 -23.96 -32.50 76.17
C ASP A 660 -23.29 -33.75 75.62
N VAL A 661 -21.96 -33.68 75.42
CA VAL A 661 -21.17 -34.84 75.01
C VAL A 661 -20.90 -35.66 76.26
N TYR A 662 -21.75 -36.65 76.52
CA TYR A 662 -21.33 -37.80 77.32
C TYR A 662 -20.67 -38.79 76.36
N ASP A 663 -19.36 -38.88 76.40
CA ASP A 663 -18.67 -40.12 76.01
C ASP A 663 -17.47 -40.32 76.95
N ASP A 664 -17.50 -41.50 77.58
CA ASP A 664 -16.48 -42.25 78.31
C ASP A 664 -16.09 -41.83 79.74
N MET A 665 -16.81 -42.41 80.72
CA MET A 665 -16.19 -42.92 81.94
C MET A 665 -16.93 -44.17 82.45
N GLU A 666 -16.18 -45.27 82.51
CA GLU A 666 -16.51 -46.48 83.26
C GLU A 666 -16.94 -46.18 84.71
N ASN A 667 -17.75 -47.09 85.23
CA ASN A 667 -18.13 -47.32 86.63
C ASN A 667 -19.31 -46.52 87.18
N GLY A 668 -20.28 -47.30 87.64
CA GLY A 668 -21.63 -46.87 87.99
C GLY A 668 -21.74 -46.02 89.24
N ASN A 669 -22.75 -45.17 89.27
CA ASN A 669 -23.86 -45.31 90.21
C ASN A 669 -25.05 -44.43 89.80
N ILE A 670 -26.22 -44.84 90.28
CA ILE A 670 -27.56 -44.36 89.94
C ILE A 670 -27.79 -42.89 90.35
N GLY A 671 -28.46 -42.13 89.48
CA GLY A 671 -29.04 -40.82 89.82
C GLY A 671 -29.86 -40.22 88.66
N PHE A 672 -31.16 -40.54 88.59
CA PHE A 672 -32.11 -39.90 87.67
C PHE A 672 -32.44 -38.49 88.15
N HIS A 673 -32.06 -37.44 87.42
CA HIS A 673 -32.67 -36.11 87.54
C HIS A 673 -33.02 -35.56 86.16
N ARG A 674 -34.31 -35.59 85.84
CA ARG A 674 -34.92 -34.99 84.66
C ARG A 674 -35.38 -33.58 85.05
N HIS A 675 -34.64 -32.54 84.69
CA HIS A 675 -35.14 -31.17 84.81
C HIS A 675 -36.03 -30.84 83.61
N HIS A 676 -37.35 -30.92 83.82
CA HIS A 676 -38.31 -30.18 83.00
C HIS A 676 -38.16 -28.70 83.32
N SER A 677 -37.73 -27.91 82.33
CA SER A 677 -37.91 -26.45 82.36
C SER A 677 -39.29 -26.13 81.80
N THR A 678 -40.15 -25.70 82.71
CA THR A 678 -41.52 -25.21 82.53
C THR A 678 -41.56 -23.99 81.61
N GLN A 679 -42.53 -24.00 80.69
CA GLN A 679 -43.04 -22.81 80.01
C GLN A 679 -43.67 -21.86 81.02
N THR A 680 -43.43 -20.55 80.87
CA THR A 680 -44.33 -19.50 81.37
C THR A 680 -44.62 -18.54 80.23
N VAL A 681 -45.91 -18.22 80.15
CA VAL A 681 -46.70 -17.50 79.14
C VAL A 681 -46.09 -16.19 78.67
#